data_AF-A0A433EKY4-F1
#
_entry.id   AF-A0A433EKY4-F1
#
_cell.length_a   1.000
_cell.length_b   1.000
_cell.length_c   1.000
_cell.angle_alpha   90.00
_cell.angle_beta   90.00
_cell.angle_gamma   90.00
#
_symmetry.space_group_name_H-M   'P 1'
#
loop_
_entity.id
_entity.type
_entity.pdbx_description
1 polymer ?
#
loop_
_entity_poly.entity_id
_entity_poly.type
_entity_poly.pdbx_seq_one_letter_code
_entity_poly.pdbx_strand_id
1 'polypeptide(L)'
;MTVQERLDLGRSYYEDGRFDEAIKTWSSIRREKVDSGTYAGVQLNLGNAYLVRNKLDDAIAAWSNIHREDNSKAYAYAQVSLGLAYKDRGKLDEAVAAWSNIHREDNSKAYAYAQLKLGAAYYAQDKLDEAVAAWSNIHRDDDSENYTDAQFNLGLAYHTQGKLDDAIAAWSNIHREDNSKAYTDAQLNLGAAYYAQDKLDDAIAAWSNIHREDNSKAYAYAQLNLGNAYQDQGKLDEAITAWSNIHREKADSETYAWAQFNLGNAYQDQGKLNEAITAWSNIHREAAGSETYAWAQLNLGAAYYTQEDWKQAIKTWSNIRREDDSEAYARAQYGLGKIYENKGNIKQAKEAYRNAREFFYYEGERGYRIHRCPPEIIKKLRDIAKNTDEVLKSLQIIPDFESQVAHYSRALTAFTLLEKKRNNQKPSHFRLSTIRGVNDPTEGLVLGKYWDQQGISETIHTNDTATFISCFTFNHDSLNQFRLYGKEDGREATGVSLVFNEKFFSEKSDVLEFIAGPSTNPSSKSKQVKLDDTGKTESDNKKPLIGKSTLYRCIYLDPETGYWTLAQRDKSTFYREHNEDEDTDAKGKWEDYYELISKIEGCVETRLFNKENNEDTDTKGKRGKYHESISTKEEGVETHLLNKENNDDNSVSSILKSIFTEDHSYNKCNKYEKQKILEAIRFILLPLQYLVKHIAFQEEQECRIIYITQFRDKKIHSNREEQKMYVEYKEEVLPHIDKIWLSPGAAKYQDFFRLLLDKEDNDNKVRISQNPFRNKE
;
A
#
# COMPACT_ATOMS: atom_id res chain seq x y z
N MET A 1 43.67 -71.28 1.23
CA MET A 1 43.24 -70.08 0.52
C MET A 1 44.35 -69.04 0.52
N THR A 2 44.70 -68.52 -0.65
CA THR A 2 45.55 -67.34 -0.82
C THR A 2 44.87 -66.09 -0.23
N VAL A 3 45.63 -65.01 -0.05
CA VAL A 3 45.08 -63.71 0.40
C VAL A 3 44.02 -63.21 -0.57
N GLN A 4 44.29 -63.30 -1.87
CA GLN A 4 43.39 -62.85 -2.93
C GLN A 4 42.08 -63.66 -2.89
N GLU A 5 42.15 -64.98 -2.73
CA GLU A 5 40.97 -65.83 -2.57
C GLU A 5 40.14 -65.44 -1.34
N ARG A 6 40.76 -65.02 -0.23
CA ARG A 6 40.02 -64.54 0.97
C ARG A 6 39.37 -63.18 0.73
N LEU A 7 40.04 -62.31 0.01
CA LEU A 7 39.52 -60.99 -0.32
C LEU A 7 38.27 -61.12 -1.21
N ASP A 8 38.35 -61.96 -2.24
CA ASP A 8 37.26 -62.20 -3.18
C ASP A 8 36.13 -63.02 -2.55
N LEU A 9 36.44 -64.00 -1.70
CA LEU A 9 35.42 -64.70 -0.90
C LEU A 9 34.66 -63.75 0.03
N GLY A 10 35.37 -62.83 0.70
CA GLY A 10 34.72 -61.82 1.53
C GLY A 10 33.82 -60.87 0.72
N ARG A 11 34.23 -60.49 -0.50
CA ARG A 11 33.39 -59.67 -1.41
C ARG A 11 32.12 -60.43 -1.81
N SER A 12 32.25 -61.70 -2.19
CA SER A 12 31.09 -62.55 -2.48
C SER A 12 30.15 -62.66 -1.29
N TYR A 13 30.65 -62.91 -0.07
CA TYR A 13 29.79 -62.92 1.12
C TYR A 13 29.10 -61.58 1.37
N TYR A 14 29.77 -60.45 1.12
CA TYR A 14 29.17 -59.13 1.27
C TYR A 14 28.04 -58.90 0.26
N GLU A 15 28.26 -59.27 -1.01
CA GLU A 15 27.25 -59.18 -2.08
C GLU A 15 26.04 -60.08 -1.81
N ASP A 16 26.26 -61.25 -1.22
CA ASP A 16 25.20 -62.18 -0.79
C ASP A 16 24.46 -61.74 0.49
N GLY A 17 24.81 -60.58 1.07
CA GLY A 17 24.24 -60.09 2.33
C GLY A 17 24.71 -60.83 3.58
N ARG A 18 25.71 -61.70 3.47
CA ARG A 18 26.33 -62.48 4.54
C ARG A 18 27.45 -61.69 5.22
N PHE A 19 27.07 -60.55 5.79
CA PHE A 19 28.01 -59.55 6.31
C PHE A 19 28.89 -60.07 7.46
N ASP A 20 28.37 -60.92 8.35
CA ASP A 20 29.15 -61.45 9.47
C ASP A 20 30.25 -62.42 8.98
N GLU A 21 29.98 -63.22 7.96
CA GLU A 21 31.00 -64.06 7.30
C GLU A 21 32.00 -63.24 6.48
N ALA A 22 31.56 -62.16 5.82
CA ALA A 22 32.44 -61.21 5.15
C ALA A 22 33.41 -60.56 6.16
N ILE A 23 32.89 -60.05 7.28
CA ILE A 23 33.68 -59.47 8.38
C ILE A 23 34.68 -60.50 8.92
N LYS A 24 34.25 -61.73 9.20
CA LYS A 24 35.13 -62.80 9.70
C LYS A 24 36.24 -63.14 8.71
N THR A 25 35.92 -63.14 7.41
CA THR A 25 36.87 -63.47 6.35
C THR A 25 37.92 -62.38 6.18
N TRP A 26 37.49 -61.11 6.09
CA TRP A 26 38.39 -59.96 5.94
C TRP A 26 39.21 -59.65 7.19
N SER A 27 38.65 -59.76 8.40
CA SER A 27 39.38 -59.58 9.66
C SER A 27 40.52 -60.60 9.87
N SER A 28 40.49 -61.73 9.16
CA SER A 28 41.57 -62.73 9.19
C SER A 28 42.83 -62.31 8.43
N ILE A 29 42.75 -61.25 7.61
CA ILE A 29 43.85 -60.73 6.80
C ILE A 29 44.67 -59.73 7.64
N ARG A 30 45.97 -60.01 7.82
CA ARG A 30 46.88 -59.17 8.61
C ARG A 30 47.75 -58.29 7.70
N ARG A 31 48.04 -57.05 8.12
CA ARG A 31 48.85 -56.06 7.39
C ARG A 31 50.18 -56.63 6.90
N GLU A 32 50.87 -57.40 7.74
CA GLU A 32 52.17 -58.01 7.45
C GLU A 32 52.15 -59.07 6.32
N LYS A 33 50.96 -59.55 5.92
CA LYS A 33 50.81 -60.67 4.96
C LYS A 33 50.40 -60.21 3.56
N VAL A 34 50.19 -58.92 3.36
CA VAL A 34 49.67 -58.34 2.11
C VAL A 34 50.38 -57.03 1.83
N ASP A 35 50.40 -56.57 0.58
CA ASP A 35 50.88 -55.22 0.30
C ASP A 35 49.95 -54.16 0.92
N SER A 36 50.49 -52.98 1.17
CA SER A 36 49.77 -51.88 1.83
C SER A 36 48.50 -51.48 1.09
N GLY A 37 48.51 -51.49 -0.24
CA GLY A 37 47.36 -51.12 -1.06
C GLY A 37 46.21 -52.12 -0.95
N THR A 38 46.52 -53.42 -0.96
CA THR A 38 45.56 -54.49 -0.71
C THR A 38 45.02 -54.43 0.71
N TYR A 39 45.87 -54.15 1.71
CA TYR A 39 45.41 -54.00 3.10
C TYR A 39 44.42 -52.85 3.26
N ALA A 40 44.69 -51.71 2.64
CA ALA A 40 43.80 -50.55 2.63
C ALA A 40 42.42 -50.88 2.03
N GLY A 41 42.38 -51.63 0.92
CA GLY A 41 41.13 -52.12 0.33
C GLY A 41 40.35 -53.07 1.25
N VAL A 42 41.03 -53.96 1.97
CA VAL A 42 40.40 -54.85 2.96
C VAL A 42 39.81 -54.05 4.12
N GLN A 43 40.54 -53.07 4.66
CA GLN A 43 40.05 -52.21 5.74
C GLN A 43 38.82 -51.40 5.30
N LEU A 44 38.80 -50.90 4.06
CA LEU A 44 37.66 -50.15 3.53
C LEU A 44 36.40 -51.01 3.48
N ASN A 45 36.52 -52.22 2.93
CA ASN A 45 35.43 -53.19 2.87
C ASN A 45 34.95 -53.65 4.25
N LEU A 46 35.89 -53.87 5.17
CA LEU A 46 35.60 -54.24 6.55
C LEU A 46 34.81 -53.15 7.27
N GLY A 47 35.21 -51.88 7.12
CA GLY A 47 34.49 -50.74 7.69
C GLY A 47 33.07 -50.60 7.15
N ASN A 48 32.89 -50.78 5.84
CA ASN A 48 31.56 -50.77 5.21
C ASN A 48 30.66 -51.90 5.74
N ALA A 49 31.21 -53.11 5.92
CA ALA A 49 30.45 -54.23 6.49
C ALA A 49 30.07 -54.02 7.96
N TYR A 50 30.97 -53.42 8.75
CA TYR A 50 30.65 -53.02 10.12
C TYR A 50 29.54 -51.97 10.17
N LEU A 51 29.57 -50.97 9.27
CA LEU A 51 28.51 -49.96 9.17
C LEU A 51 27.14 -50.59 8.90
N VAL A 52 27.04 -51.52 7.95
CA VAL A 52 25.78 -52.23 7.64
C VAL A 52 25.25 -53.02 8.83
N ARG A 53 26.14 -53.51 9.71
CA ARG A 53 25.76 -54.18 10.97
C ARG A 53 25.53 -53.22 12.14
N ASN A 54 25.47 -51.91 11.86
CA ASN A 54 25.34 -50.84 12.84
C ASN A 54 26.44 -50.86 13.92
N LYS A 55 27.62 -51.39 13.58
CA LYS A 55 28.81 -51.43 14.43
C LYS A 55 29.71 -50.24 14.11
N LEU A 56 29.24 -49.05 14.46
CA LEU A 56 29.85 -47.79 14.02
C LEU A 56 31.28 -47.59 14.56
N ASP A 57 31.57 -48.01 15.80
CA ASP A 57 32.93 -47.92 16.36
C ASP A 57 33.92 -48.81 15.63
N ASP A 58 33.52 -50.05 15.31
CA ASP A 58 34.35 -50.97 14.53
C ASP A 58 34.55 -50.45 13.10
N ALA A 59 33.53 -49.82 12.52
CA ALA A 59 33.62 -49.19 11.21
C ALA A 59 34.62 -48.02 11.18
N ILE A 60 34.52 -47.11 12.16
CA ILE A 60 35.45 -45.99 12.34
C ILE A 60 36.88 -46.51 12.55
N ALA A 61 37.06 -47.54 13.38
CA ALA A 61 38.37 -48.14 13.61
C ALA A 61 38.98 -48.73 12.34
N ALA A 62 38.18 -49.46 11.54
CA ALA A 62 38.62 -50.04 10.28
C ALA A 62 39.00 -48.95 9.26
N TRP A 63 38.17 -47.91 9.07
CA TRP A 63 38.49 -46.82 8.14
C TRP A 63 39.69 -45.98 8.59
N SER A 64 39.90 -45.80 9.90
CA SER A 64 41.04 -45.05 10.46
C SER A 64 42.40 -45.74 10.24
N ASN A 65 42.40 -47.05 9.96
CA ASN A 65 43.62 -47.81 9.66
C ASN A 65 44.10 -47.66 8.20
N ILE A 66 43.44 -46.82 7.41
CA ILE A 66 43.81 -46.58 6.01
C ILE A 66 44.63 -45.29 5.95
N HIS A 67 45.82 -45.37 5.33
CA HIS A 67 46.69 -44.22 5.14
C HIS A 67 46.76 -43.83 3.65
N ARG A 68 46.92 -42.53 3.37
CA ARG A 68 46.96 -41.99 2.00
C ARG A 68 48.06 -42.62 1.15
N GLU A 69 49.24 -42.82 1.72
CA GLU A 69 50.41 -43.42 1.06
C GLU A 69 50.20 -44.90 0.69
N ASP A 70 49.31 -45.60 1.41
CA ASP A 70 49.02 -47.01 1.18
C ASP A 70 48.12 -47.18 -0.06
N ASN A 71 47.06 -46.35 -0.17
CA ASN A 71 46.15 -46.30 -1.30
C ASN A 71 45.32 -45.01 -1.26
N SER A 72 45.66 -44.03 -2.10
CA SER A 72 45.00 -42.71 -2.12
C SER A 72 43.48 -42.79 -2.36
N LYS A 73 43.05 -43.65 -3.30
CA LYS A 73 41.63 -43.83 -3.62
C LYS A 73 40.85 -44.46 -2.46
N ALA A 74 41.38 -45.52 -1.85
CA ALA A 74 40.73 -46.16 -0.71
C ALA A 74 40.71 -45.24 0.52
N TYR A 75 41.78 -44.47 0.72
CA TYR A 75 41.85 -43.43 1.75
C TYR A 75 40.77 -42.37 1.56
N ALA A 76 40.58 -41.86 0.34
CA ALA A 76 39.55 -40.86 0.06
C ALA A 76 38.15 -41.35 0.42
N TYR A 77 37.77 -42.58 0.03
CA TYR A 77 36.48 -43.16 0.42
C TYR A 77 36.37 -43.42 1.93
N ALA A 78 37.45 -43.85 2.58
CA ALA A 78 37.47 -44.05 4.03
C ALA A 78 37.24 -42.73 4.78
N GLN A 79 37.87 -41.64 4.35
CA GLN A 79 37.67 -40.30 4.92
C GLN A 79 36.25 -39.78 4.71
N VAL A 80 35.63 -40.02 3.54
CA VAL A 80 34.21 -39.72 3.31
C VAL A 80 33.33 -40.45 4.34
N SER A 81 33.53 -41.76 4.50
CA SER A 81 32.76 -42.60 5.42
C SER A 81 32.97 -42.19 6.89
N LEU A 82 34.20 -41.87 7.28
CA LEU A 82 34.52 -41.34 8.61
C LEU A 82 33.77 -40.03 8.87
N GLY A 83 33.80 -39.09 7.92
CA GLY A 83 33.12 -37.82 8.11
C GLY A 83 31.60 -37.96 8.24
N LEU A 84 30.97 -38.83 7.46
CA LEU A 84 29.55 -39.16 7.62
C LEU A 84 29.26 -39.78 9.00
N ALA A 85 30.07 -40.75 9.43
CA ALA A 85 29.92 -41.39 10.74
C ALA A 85 30.10 -40.41 11.92
N TYR A 86 31.02 -39.46 11.82
CA TYR A 86 31.20 -38.42 12.83
C TYR A 86 30.02 -37.43 12.84
N LYS A 87 29.53 -37.03 11.66
CA LYS A 87 28.33 -36.19 11.55
C LYS A 87 27.11 -36.86 12.22
N ASP A 88 26.89 -38.16 11.99
CA ASP A 88 25.79 -38.90 12.59
C ASP A 88 25.89 -38.98 14.13
N ARG A 89 27.09 -38.82 14.69
CA ARG A 89 27.35 -38.71 16.13
C ARG A 89 27.24 -37.27 16.67
N GLY A 90 26.91 -36.29 15.83
CA GLY A 90 26.93 -34.87 16.19
C GLY A 90 28.33 -34.29 16.35
N LYS A 91 29.37 -35.03 15.96
CA LYS A 91 30.79 -34.65 16.00
C LYS A 91 31.18 -33.92 14.72
N LEU A 92 30.65 -32.70 14.55
CA LEU A 92 30.81 -31.94 13.30
C LEU A 92 32.26 -31.53 13.03
N ASP A 93 33.04 -31.20 14.06
CA ASP A 93 34.44 -30.79 13.86
C ASP A 93 35.31 -31.97 13.38
N GLU A 94 35.11 -33.17 13.93
CA GLU A 94 35.78 -34.37 13.43
C GLU A 94 35.31 -34.75 12.02
N ALA A 95 34.04 -34.48 11.68
CA ALA A 95 33.53 -34.69 10.32
C ALA A 95 34.19 -33.74 9.30
N VAL A 96 34.27 -32.46 9.64
CA VAL A 96 34.95 -31.42 8.86
C VAL A 96 36.42 -31.78 8.65
N ALA A 97 37.11 -32.23 9.70
CA ALA A 97 38.51 -32.66 9.62
C ALA A 97 38.68 -33.85 8.68
N ALA A 98 37.82 -34.87 8.77
CA ALA A 98 37.88 -36.04 7.90
C ALA A 98 37.67 -35.67 6.42
N TRP A 99 36.65 -34.87 6.10
CA TRP A 99 36.40 -34.45 4.72
C TRP A 99 37.50 -33.53 4.15
N SER A 100 38.11 -32.68 4.99
CA SER A 100 39.19 -31.77 4.57
C SER A 100 40.50 -32.48 4.18
N ASN A 101 40.70 -33.72 4.65
CA ASN A 101 41.90 -34.51 4.33
C ASN A 101 41.90 -35.11 2.92
N ILE A 102 40.82 -34.96 2.16
CA ILE A 102 40.69 -35.54 0.82
C ILE A 102 41.20 -34.53 -0.20
N HIS A 103 42.11 -34.95 -1.08
CA HIS A 103 42.58 -34.13 -2.19
C HIS A 103 41.97 -34.59 -3.52
N ARG A 104 41.74 -33.65 -4.45
CA ARG A 104 41.15 -33.96 -5.77
C ARG A 104 41.93 -35.01 -6.56
N GLU A 105 43.26 -35.02 -6.44
CA GLU A 105 44.15 -36.00 -7.07
C GLU A 105 44.02 -37.42 -6.53
N ASP A 106 43.51 -37.59 -5.29
CA ASP A 106 43.32 -38.91 -4.68
C ASP A 106 42.13 -39.64 -5.31
N ASN A 107 41.01 -38.92 -5.44
CA ASN A 107 39.83 -39.36 -6.15
C ASN A 107 38.88 -38.16 -6.37
N SER A 108 38.72 -37.72 -7.62
CA SER A 108 37.90 -36.54 -7.95
C SER A 108 36.44 -36.64 -7.48
N LYS A 109 35.80 -37.81 -7.68
CA LYS A 109 34.40 -38.03 -7.27
C LYS A 109 34.22 -38.03 -5.75
N ALA A 110 35.09 -38.70 -5.00
CA ALA A 110 35.06 -38.69 -3.54
C ALA A 110 35.39 -37.30 -2.97
N TYR A 111 36.32 -36.57 -3.60
CA TYR A 111 36.63 -35.18 -3.27
C TYR A 111 35.40 -34.28 -3.46
N ALA A 112 34.73 -34.35 -4.62
CA ALA A 112 33.52 -33.57 -4.89
C ALA A 112 32.43 -33.82 -3.84
N TYR A 113 32.19 -35.10 -3.50
CA TYR A 113 31.22 -35.46 -2.46
C TYR A 113 31.63 -34.94 -1.08
N ALA A 114 32.92 -35.03 -0.71
CA ALA A 114 33.44 -34.52 0.55
C ALA A 114 33.30 -33.00 0.66
N GLN A 115 33.65 -32.26 -0.40
CA GLN A 115 33.46 -30.81 -0.47
C GLN A 115 31.98 -30.41 -0.34
N LEU A 116 31.07 -31.19 -0.94
CA LEU A 116 29.63 -30.95 -0.82
C LEU A 116 29.17 -31.05 0.65
N LYS A 117 29.62 -32.09 1.36
CA LYS A 117 29.30 -32.29 2.78
C LYS A 117 29.98 -31.27 3.69
N LEU A 118 31.22 -30.91 3.38
CA LEU A 118 31.98 -29.88 4.08
C LEU A 118 31.26 -28.53 4.01
N GLY A 119 30.85 -28.10 2.81
CA GLY A 119 30.12 -26.85 2.64
C GLY A 119 28.76 -26.87 3.37
N ALA A 120 28.04 -27.98 3.33
CA ALA A 120 26.78 -28.12 4.07
C ALA A 120 26.97 -28.06 5.60
N ALA A 121 28.07 -28.61 6.11
CA ALA A 121 28.42 -28.51 7.53
C ALA A 121 28.78 -27.08 7.93
N TYR A 122 29.55 -26.36 7.12
CA TYR A 122 29.86 -24.95 7.37
C TYR A 122 28.61 -24.06 7.30
N TYR A 123 27.74 -24.29 6.32
CA TYR A 123 26.47 -23.57 6.20
C TYR A 123 25.59 -23.76 7.45
N ALA A 124 25.49 -24.99 7.97
CA ALA A 124 24.76 -25.26 9.21
C ALA A 124 25.39 -24.62 10.46
N GLN A 125 26.67 -24.26 10.40
CA GLN A 125 27.38 -23.50 11.44
C GLN A 125 27.34 -21.98 11.21
N ASP A 126 26.58 -21.49 10.22
CA ASP A 126 26.54 -20.08 9.79
C ASP A 126 27.89 -19.53 9.30
N LYS A 127 28.80 -20.43 8.91
CA LYS A 127 30.11 -20.12 8.31
C LYS A 127 29.98 -20.04 6.78
N LEU A 128 29.31 -18.99 6.32
CA LEU A 128 28.89 -18.88 4.92
C LEU A 128 30.06 -18.78 3.94
N ASP A 129 31.16 -18.09 4.29
CA ASP A 129 32.31 -17.93 3.40
C ASP A 129 33.08 -19.25 3.22
N GLU A 130 33.23 -20.03 4.29
CA GLU A 130 33.83 -21.37 4.23
C GLU A 130 32.94 -22.35 3.46
N ALA A 131 31.61 -22.22 3.60
CA ALA A 131 30.66 -23.01 2.81
C ALA A 131 30.78 -22.73 1.31
N VAL A 132 30.84 -21.45 0.95
CA VAL A 132 31.04 -20.99 -0.44
C VAL A 132 32.38 -21.48 -0.99
N ALA A 133 33.46 -21.38 -0.20
CA ALA A 133 34.77 -21.84 -0.63
C ALA A 133 34.78 -23.36 -0.89
N ALA A 134 34.17 -24.16 0.00
CA ALA A 134 34.08 -25.60 -0.17
C ALA A 134 33.28 -26.00 -1.43
N TRP A 135 32.09 -25.43 -1.62
CA TRP A 135 31.27 -25.76 -2.79
C TRP A 135 31.86 -25.28 -4.12
N SER A 136 32.59 -24.16 -4.12
CA SER A 136 33.26 -23.62 -5.31
C SER A 136 34.42 -24.49 -5.81
N ASN A 137 34.94 -25.41 -4.99
CA ASN A 137 35.98 -26.35 -5.39
C ASN A 137 35.47 -27.56 -6.21
N ILE A 138 34.14 -27.69 -6.36
CA ILE A 138 33.52 -28.81 -7.07
C ILE A 138 33.40 -28.44 -8.55
N HIS A 139 33.95 -29.29 -9.42
CA HIS A 139 33.89 -29.10 -10.88
C HIS A 139 32.92 -30.09 -11.51
N ARG A 140 32.23 -29.68 -12.58
CA ARG A 140 31.25 -30.53 -13.28
C ARG A 140 31.86 -31.84 -13.81
N ASP A 141 33.11 -31.80 -14.24
CA ASP A 141 33.85 -32.98 -14.73
C ASP A 141 34.22 -33.99 -13.62
N ASP A 142 34.19 -33.56 -12.34
CA ASP A 142 34.49 -34.46 -11.21
C ASP A 142 33.29 -35.35 -10.88
N ASP A 143 32.10 -34.75 -10.82
CA ASP A 143 30.81 -35.41 -10.63
C ASP A 143 29.67 -34.42 -10.89
N SER A 144 28.86 -34.65 -11.94
CA SER A 144 27.82 -33.71 -12.37
C SER A 144 26.67 -33.56 -11.37
N GLU A 145 26.34 -34.62 -10.63
CA GLU A 145 25.28 -34.62 -9.62
C GLU A 145 25.68 -33.76 -8.43
N ASN A 146 26.87 -33.99 -7.85
CA ASN A 146 27.38 -33.19 -6.74
C ASN A 146 27.69 -31.75 -7.15
N TYR A 147 28.14 -31.52 -8.39
CA TYR A 147 28.31 -30.17 -8.93
C TYR A 147 26.98 -29.40 -8.95
N THR A 148 25.91 -30.05 -9.38
CA THR A 148 24.58 -29.43 -9.43
C THR A 148 24.09 -29.04 -8.03
N ASP A 149 24.21 -29.94 -7.06
CA ASP A 149 23.85 -29.65 -5.66
C ASP A 149 24.73 -28.53 -5.07
N ALA A 150 26.02 -28.50 -5.42
CA ALA A 150 26.93 -27.45 -4.98
C ALA A 150 26.57 -26.08 -5.55
N GLN A 151 26.29 -25.98 -6.85
CA GLN A 151 25.84 -24.75 -7.49
C GLN A 151 24.52 -24.24 -6.89
N PHE A 152 23.59 -25.15 -6.59
CA PHE A 152 22.32 -24.77 -5.95
C PHE A 152 22.54 -24.17 -4.57
N ASN A 153 23.37 -24.82 -3.76
CA ASN A 153 23.72 -24.38 -2.41
C ASN A 153 24.55 -23.09 -2.39
N LEU A 154 25.46 -22.92 -3.36
CA LEU A 154 26.19 -21.66 -3.57
C LEU A 154 25.23 -20.51 -3.79
N GLY A 155 24.24 -20.68 -4.66
CA GLY A 155 23.24 -19.64 -4.91
C GLY A 155 22.44 -19.28 -3.65
N LEU A 156 22.05 -20.27 -2.84
CA LEU A 156 21.38 -20.02 -1.55
C LEU A 156 22.26 -19.26 -0.54
N ALA A 157 23.54 -19.61 -0.45
CA ALA A 157 24.48 -18.92 0.43
C ALA A 157 24.72 -17.47 -0.02
N TYR A 158 24.96 -17.23 -1.32
CA TYR A 158 25.12 -15.89 -1.86
C TYR A 158 23.86 -15.04 -1.68
N HIS A 159 22.68 -15.61 -1.90
CA HIS A 159 21.41 -14.93 -1.63
C HIS A 159 21.27 -14.54 -0.15
N THR A 160 21.65 -15.44 0.77
CA THR A 160 21.64 -15.16 2.22
C THR A 160 22.61 -14.05 2.61
N GLN A 161 23.74 -13.94 1.91
CA GLN A 161 24.71 -12.84 2.06
C GLN A 161 24.27 -11.52 1.39
N GLY A 162 23.15 -11.51 0.65
CA GLY A 162 22.69 -10.36 -0.13
C GLY A 162 23.46 -10.14 -1.45
N LYS A 163 24.32 -11.09 -1.86
CA LYS A 163 25.08 -11.06 -3.11
C LYS A 163 24.26 -11.67 -4.25
N LEU A 164 23.25 -10.93 -4.71
CA LEU A 164 22.28 -11.44 -5.69
C LEU A 164 22.91 -11.81 -7.05
N ASP A 165 23.88 -11.05 -7.54
CA ASP A 165 24.53 -11.36 -8.83
C ASP A 165 25.33 -12.67 -8.79
N ASP A 166 26.03 -12.94 -7.68
CA ASP A 166 26.74 -14.21 -7.48
C ASP A 166 25.77 -15.38 -7.34
N ALA A 167 24.62 -15.15 -6.69
CA ALA A 167 23.57 -16.16 -6.57
C ALA A 167 22.98 -16.53 -7.94
N ILE A 168 22.73 -15.52 -8.77
CA ILE A 168 22.27 -15.68 -10.15
C ILE A 168 23.30 -16.46 -10.97
N ALA A 169 24.59 -16.13 -10.86
CA ALA A 169 25.65 -16.83 -11.58
C ALA A 169 25.69 -18.32 -11.19
N ALA A 170 25.61 -18.64 -9.90
CA ALA A 170 25.62 -20.01 -9.41
C ALA A 170 24.40 -20.82 -9.89
N TRP A 171 23.18 -20.29 -9.75
CA TRP A 171 21.98 -21.00 -10.21
C TRP A 171 21.91 -21.15 -11.74
N SER A 172 22.49 -20.22 -12.50
CA SER A 172 22.54 -20.29 -13.98
C SER A 172 23.41 -21.43 -14.49
N ASN A 173 24.33 -21.94 -13.67
CA ASN A 173 25.19 -23.09 -14.01
C ASN A 173 24.48 -24.44 -13.87
N ILE A 174 23.23 -24.47 -13.42
CA ILE A 174 22.44 -25.70 -13.29
C ILE A 174 21.72 -25.97 -14.59
N HIS A 175 21.90 -27.18 -15.15
CA HIS A 175 21.27 -27.58 -16.40
C HIS A 175 20.21 -28.65 -16.17
N ARG A 176 19.13 -28.59 -16.95
CA ARG A 176 17.99 -29.51 -16.90
C ARG A 176 18.40 -30.98 -17.08
N GLU A 177 19.38 -31.25 -17.93
CA GLU A 177 19.90 -32.59 -18.23
C GLU A 177 20.66 -33.21 -17.05
N ASP A 178 21.25 -32.38 -16.18
CA ASP A 178 22.02 -32.85 -15.02
C ASP A 178 21.09 -33.24 -13.87
N ASN A 179 20.08 -32.41 -13.57
CA ASN A 179 19.05 -32.70 -12.58
C ASN A 179 17.81 -31.82 -12.79
N SER A 180 16.72 -32.39 -13.30
CA SER A 180 15.49 -31.65 -13.61
C SER A 180 14.84 -30.99 -12.40
N LYS A 181 14.92 -31.60 -11.22
CA LYS A 181 14.35 -31.08 -9.98
C LYS A 181 15.15 -29.88 -9.48
N ALA A 182 16.47 -30.02 -9.36
CA ALA A 182 17.35 -28.94 -8.94
C ALA A 182 17.32 -27.77 -9.94
N TYR A 183 17.23 -28.06 -11.25
CA TYR A 183 17.01 -27.06 -12.29
C TYR A 183 15.72 -26.27 -12.05
N THR A 184 14.61 -26.96 -11.76
CA THR A 184 13.32 -26.31 -11.48
C THR A 184 13.41 -25.37 -10.27
N ASP A 185 14.02 -25.83 -9.17
CA ASP A 185 14.20 -25.02 -7.97
C ASP A 185 15.16 -23.84 -8.22
N ALA A 186 16.20 -24.03 -9.04
CA ALA A 186 17.12 -22.97 -9.44
C ALA A 186 16.44 -21.91 -10.32
N GLN A 187 15.61 -22.31 -11.29
CA GLN A 187 14.85 -21.37 -12.14
C GLN A 187 13.86 -20.54 -11.32
N LEU A 188 13.22 -21.13 -10.28
CA LEU A 188 12.38 -20.38 -9.36
C LEU A 188 13.15 -19.26 -8.65
N ASN A 189 14.32 -19.60 -8.11
CA ASN A 189 15.17 -18.68 -7.38
C ASN A 189 15.79 -17.61 -8.30
N LEU A 190 16.20 -17.98 -9.52
CA LEU A 190 16.67 -17.05 -10.54
C LEU A 190 15.60 -16.00 -10.85
N GLY A 191 14.37 -16.43 -11.12
CA GLY A 191 13.28 -15.50 -11.41
C GLY A 191 13.02 -14.55 -10.25
N ALA A 192 13.04 -15.05 -9.01
CA ALA A 192 12.86 -14.21 -7.82
C ALA A 192 14.00 -13.19 -7.64
N ALA A 193 15.24 -13.60 -7.88
CA ALA A 193 16.41 -12.71 -7.80
C ALA A 193 16.39 -11.63 -8.88
N TYR A 194 16.06 -11.97 -10.13
CA TYR A 194 15.90 -11.00 -11.20
C TYR A 194 14.76 -10.02 -10.93
N TYR A 195 13.62 -10.50 -10.43
CA TYR A 195 12.49 -9.65 -10.05
C TYR A 195 12.86 -8.68 -8.93
N ALA A 196 13.63 -9.13 -7.92
CA ALA A 196 14.13 -8.25 -6.86
C ALA A 196 15.11 -7.17 -7.36
N GLN A 197 15.79 -7.41 -8.48
CA GLN A 197 16.64 -6.44 -9.18
C GLN A 197 15.87 -5.58 -10.20
N ASP A 198 14.54 -5.67 -10.28
CA ASP A 198 13.69 -5.01 -11.28
C ASP A 198 14.00 -5.41 -12.74
N LYS A 199 14.68 -6.55 -12.93
CA LYS A 199 14.97 -7.14 -14.24
C LYS A 199 13.81 -8.07 -14.65
N LEU A 200 12.66 -7.48 -14.93
CA LEU A 200 11.41 -8.21 -15.14
C LEU A 200 11.46 -9.20 -16.32
N ASP A 201 12.13 -8.86 -17.43
CA ASP A 201 12.22 -9.75 -18.60
C ASP A 201 13.04 -11.02 -18.30
N ASP A 202 14.16 -10.89 -17.57
CA ASP A 202 14.98 -12.03 -17.15
C ASP A 202 14.22 -12.92 -16.15
N ALA A 203 13.44 -12.29 -15.25
CA ALA A 203 12.59 -13.02 -14.32
C ALA A 203 11.52 -13.85 -15.05
N ILE A 204 10.87 -13.25 -16.04
CA ILE A 204 9.89 -13.92 -16.89
C ILE A 204 10.53 -15.08 -17.66
N ALA A 205 11.72 -14.89 -18.24
CA ALA A 205 12.45 -15.94 -18.94
C ALA A 205 12.75 -17.14 -18.01
N ALA A 206 13.27 -16.88 -16.81
CA ALA A 206 13.60 -17.93 -15.85
C ALA A 206 12.36 -18.74 -15.42
N TRP A 207 11.27 -18.08 -15.02
CA TRP A 207 10.05 -18.79 -14.59
C TRP A 207 9.34 -19.51 -15.75
N SER A 208 9.46 -19.02 -16.99
CA SER A 208 8.89 -19.68 -18.18
C SER A 208 9.57 -21.01 -18.51
N ASN A 209 10.80 -21.23 -18.03
CA ASN A 209 11.52 -22.49 -18.21
C ASN A 209 11.00 -23.63 -17.33
N ILE A 210 10.08 -23.38 -16.39
CA ILE A 210 9.52 -24.39 -15.50
C ILE A 210 8.32 -25.03 -16.16
N HIS A 211 8.30 -26.36 -16.25
CA HIS A 211 7.19 -27.10 -16.85
C HIS A 211 6.35 -27.81 -15.80
N ARG A 212 5.06 -27.93 -16.08
CA ARG A 212 4.08 -28.58 -15.18
C ARG A 212 4.44 -30.04 -14.86
N GLU A 213 5.10 -30.72 -15.79
CA GLU A 213 5.53 -32.12 -15.67
C GLU A 213 6.73 -32.29 -14.74
N ASP A 214 7.56 -31.26 -14.56
CA ASP A 214 8.74 -31.31 -13.68
C ASP A 214 8.29 -31.31 -12.21
N ASN A 215 7.45 -30.35 -11.85
CA ASN A 215 6.87 -30.21 -10.52
C ASN A 215 5.64 -29.29 -10.59
N SER A 216 4.46 -29.85 -10.34
CA SER A 216 3.21 -29.10 -10.52
C SER A 216 3.06 -27.93 -9.55
N LYS A 217 3.60 -28.04 -8.34
CA LYS A 217 3.54 -26.98 -7.33
C LYS A 217 4.51 -25.85 -7.67
N ALA A 218 5.74 -26.21 -8.04
CA ALA A 218 6.74 -25.23 -8.49
C ALA A 218 6.25 -24.48 -9.73
N TYR A 219 5.64 -25.20 -10.68
CA TYR A 219 5.00 -24.60 -11.85
C TYR A 219 3.90 -23.61 -11.46
N ALA A 220 3.00 -23.99 -10.54
CA ALA A 220 1.95 -23.08 -10.07
C ALA A 220 2.53 -21.80 -9.44
N TYR A 221 3.57 -21.93 -8.63
CA TYR A 221 4.26 -20.80 -8.02
C TYR A 221 4.96 -19.92 -9.06
N ALA A 222 5.62 -20.53 -10.06
CA ALA A 222 6.22 -19.82 -11.19
C ALA A 222 5.18 -19.03 -11.99
N GLN A 223 4.02 -19.63 -12.29
CA GLN A 223 2.92 -18.96 -12.98
C GLN A 223 2.35 -17.79 -12.17
N LEU A 224 2.30 -17.89 -10.84
CA LEU A 224 1.85 -16.79 -9.98
C LEU A 224 2.77 -15.57 -10.15
N ASN A 225 4.08 -15.83 -10.06
CA ASN A 225 5.10 -14.80 -10.16
C ASN A 225 5.24 -14.23 -11.58
N LEU A 226 5.07 -15.06 -12.62
CA LEU A 226 4.97 -14.60 -14.01
C LEU A 226 3.84 -13.61 -14.16
N GLY A 227 2.66 -13.90 -13.61
CA GLY A 227 1.54 -12.97 -13.70
C GLY A 227 1.81 -11.65 -12.99
N ASN A 228 2.47 -11.69 -11.83
CA ASN A 228 2.87 -10.47 -11.11
C ASN A 228 3.87 -9.63 -11.93
N ALA A 229 4.90 -10.26 -12.52
CA ALA A 229 5.87 -9.55 -13.35
C ALA A 229 5.23 -8.96 -14.62
N TYR A 230 4.31 -9.67 -15.27
CA TYR A 230 3.56 -9.11 -16.39
C TYR A 230 2.68 -7.92 -15.98
N GLN A 231 2.02 -8.01 -14.81
CA GLN A 231 1.24 -6.89 -14.27
C GLN A 231 2.12 -5.66 -14.03
N ASP A 232 3.31 -5.82 -13.46
CA ASP A 232 4.26 -4.72 -13.23
C ASP A 232 4.78 -4.09 -14.53
N GLN A 233 4.84 -4.86 -15.62
CA GLN A 233 5.10 -4.35 -16.98
C GLN A 233 3.89 -3.68 -17.64
N GLY A 234 2.72 -3.67 -16.99
CA GLY A 234 1.46 -3.19 -17.57
C GLY A 234 0.83 -4.16 -18.59
N LYS A 235 1.33 -5.39 -18.69
CA LYS A 235 0.87 -6.44 -19.61
C LYS A 235 -0.22 -7.30 -18.96
N LEU A 236 -1.41 -6.73 -18.80
CA LEU A 236 -2.48 -7.32 -17.98
C LEU A 236 -3.06 -8.63 -18.57
N ASP A 237 -3.14 -8.77 -19.89
CA ASP A 237 -3.68 -9.98 -20.52
C ASP A 237 -2.76 -11.20 -20.36
N GLU A 238 -1.45 -10.98 -20.45
CA GLU A 238 -0.43 -12.00 -20.15
C GLU A 238 -0.45 -12.38 -18.67
N ALA A 239 -0.67 -11.41 -17.77
CA ALA A 239 -0.83 -11.66 -16.35
C ALA A 239 -2.03 -12.57 -16.04
N ILE A 240 -3.20 -12.24 -16.63
CA ILE A 240 -4.42 -13.05 -16.52
C ILE A 240 -4.18 -14.47 -17.07
N THR A 241 -3.48 -14.59 -18.18
CA THR A 241 -3.16 -15.90 -18.78
C THR A 241 -2.31 -16.75 -17.84
N ALA A 242 -1.25 -16.17 -17.25
CA ALA A 242 -0.38 -16.86 -16.31
C ALA A 242 -1.13 -17.32 -15.06
N TRP A 243 -1.90 -16.44 -14.41
CA TRP A 243 -2.66 -16.81 -13.22
C TRP A 243 -3.76 -17.85 -13.51
N SER A 244 -4.37 -17.81 -14.69
CA SER A 244 -5.40 -18.78 -15.11
C SER A 244 -4.87 -20.21 -15.29
N ASN A 245 -3.55 -20.36 -15.51
CA ASN A 245 -2.89 -21.67 -15.62
C ASN A 245 -2.73 -22.41 -14.27
N ILE A 246 -3.10 -21.77 -13.16
CA ILE A 246 -2.99 -22.30 -11.80
C ILE A 246 -4.27 -23.02 -11.43
N HIS A 247 -4.19 -24.34 -11.23
CA HIS A 247 -5.33 -25.19 -10.90
C HIS A 247 -5.29 -25.64 -9.45
N ARG A 248 -6.43 -25.56 -8.76
CA ARG A 248 -6.58 -25.86 -7.32
C ARG A 248 -5.97 -27.21 -6.91
N GLU A 249 -6.15 -28.25 -7.71
CA GLU A 249 -5.67 -29.61 -7.39
C GLU A 249 -4.15 -29.79 -7.53
N LYS A 250 -3.47 -28.87 -8.23
CA LYS A 250 -2.05 -28.97 -8.60
C LYS A 250 -1.16 -27.96 -7.89
N ALA A 251 -1.76 -26.97 -7.23
CA ALA A 251 -1.10 -25.91 -6.47
C ALA A 251 -1.27 -26.15 -4.97
N ASP A 252 -0.42 -25.54 -4.16
CA ASP A 252 -0.75 -25.32 -2.76
C ASP A 252 -1.91 -24.31 -2.63
N SER A 253 -2.59 -24.37 -1.48
CA SER A 253 -3.82 -23.62 -1.26
C SER A 253 -3.62 -22.10 -1.26
N GLU A 254 -2.46 -21.63 -0.78
CA GLU A 254 -2.12 -20.22 -0.69
C GLU A 254 -1.81 -19.64 -2.08
N THR A 255 -0.97 -20.32 -2.87
CA THR A 255 -0.68 -19.94 -4.26
C THR A 255 -1.95 -19.87 -5.11
N TYR A 256 -2.85 -20.85 -4.99
CA TYR A 256 -4.12 -20.80 -5.70
C TYR A 256 -4.99 -19.62 -5.25
N ALA A 257 -5.07 -19.34 -3.94
CA ALA A 257 -5.83 -18.22 -3.42
C ALA A 257 -5.30 -16.86 -3.92
N TRP A 258 -3.98 -16.65 -3.94
CA TRP A 258 -3.37 -15.44 -4.49
C TRP A 258 -3.62 -15.28 -5.99
N ALA A 259 -3.50 -16.37 -6.75
CA ALA A 259 -3.80 -16.34 -8.18
C ALA A 259 -5.25 -15.94 -8.46
N GLN A 260 -6.21 -16.51 -7.71
CA GLN A 260 -7.63 -16.15 -7.83
C GLN A 260 -7.90 -14.70 -7.38
N PHE A 261 -7.18 -14.20 -6.37
CA PHE A 261 -7.32 -12.82 -5.92
C PHE A 261 -6.85 -11.83 -6.99
N ASN A 262 -5.68 -12.09 -7.57
CA ASN A 262 -5.09 -11.28 -8.62
C ASN A 262 -5.93 -11.32 -9.91
N LEU A 263 -6.44 -12.50 -10.30
CA LEU A 263 -7.40 -12.63 -11.40
C LEU A 263 -8.65 -11.79 -11.17
N GLY A 264 -9.22 -11.85 -9.96
CA GLY A 264 -10.41 -11.09 -9.64
C GLY A 264 -10.21 -9.58 -9.81
N ASN A 265 -9.08 -9.06 -9.30
CA ASN A 265 -8.72 -7.65 -9.43
C ASN A 265 -8.46 -7.26 -10.89
N ALA A 266 -7.70 -8.07 -11.63
CA ALA A 266 -7.43 -7.81 -13.04
C ALA A 266 -8.70 -7.81 -13.91
N TYR A 267 -9.64 -8.74 -13.65
CA TYR A 267 -10.92 -8.73 -14.34
C TYR A 267 -11.79 -7.52 -13.97
N GLN A 268 -11.74 -7.08 -12.71
CA GLN A 268 -12.40 -5.84 -12.29
C GLN A 268 -11.84 -4.63 -13.04
N ASP A 269 -10.52 -4.52 -13.16
CA ASP A 269 -9.85 -3.43 -13.89
C ASP A 269 -10.21 -3.43 -15.39
N GLN A 270 -10.47 -4.62 -15.97
CA GLN A 270 -10.98 -4.76 -17.34
C GLN A 270 -12.51 -4.55 -17.47
N GLY A 271 -13.22 -4.26 -16.37
CA GLY A 271 -14.69 -4.14 -16.36
C GLY A 271 -15.44 -5.48 -16.48
N LYS A 272 -14.73 -6.61 -16.42
CA LYS A 272 -15.28 -7.98 -16.52
C LYS A 272 -15.76 -8.48 -15.16
N LEU A 273 -16.85 -7.88 -14.68
CA LEU A 273 -17.32 -8.06 -13.30
C LEU A 273 -17.72 -9.52 -12.95
N ASN A 274 -18.28 -10.28 -13.90
CA ASN A 274 -18.72 -11.66 -13.65
C ASN A 274 -17.54 -12.62 -13.47
N GLU A 275 -16.49 -12.42 -14.27
CA GLU A 275 -15.22 -13.15 -14.18
C GLU A 275 -14.51 -12.81 -12.86
N ALA A 276 -14.55 -11.54 -12.45
CA ALA A 276 -14.02 -11.09 -11.16
C ALA A 276 -14.74 -11.77 -9.98
N ILE A 277 -16.08 -11.77 -9.99
CA ILE A 277 -16.92 -12.47 -9.01
C ILE A 277 -16.57 -13.96 -8.94
N THR A 278 -16.39 -14.61 -10.09
CA THR A 278 -16.05 -16.03 -10.17
C THR A 278 -14.70 -16.31 -9.51
N ALA A 279 -13.69 -15.48 -9.82
CA ALA A 279 -12.35 -15.63 -9.27
C ALA A 279 -12.33 -15.43 -7.74
N TRP A 280 -12.87 -14.33 -7.21
CA TRP A 280 -12.89 -14.12 -5.76
C TRP A 280 -13.75 -15.17 -5.01
N SER A 281 -14.82 -15.68 -5.63
CA SER A 281 -15.66 -16.75 -5.03
C SER A 281 -14.92 -18.08 -4.86
N ASN A 282 -13.82 -18.29 -5.59
CA ASN A 282 -12.99 -19.49 -5.47
C ASN A 282 -12.04 -19.47 -4.26
N ILE A 283 -11.96 -18.35 -3.53
CA ILE A 283 -11.07 -18.18 -2.37
C ILE A 283 -11.79 -18.59 -1.10
N HIS A 284 -11.24 -19.61 -0.42
CA HIS A 284 -11.81 -20.17 0.82
C HIS A 284 -10.95 -19.82 2.02
N ARG A 285 -11.59 -19.56 3.15
CA ARG A 285 -10.95 -19.16 4.41
C ARG A 285 -9.88 -20.14 4.89
N GLU A 286 -10.12 -21.45 4.74
CA GLU A 286 -9.18 -22.49 5.19
C GLU A 286 -7.94 -22.62 4.29
N ALA A 287 -8.07 -22.15 3.05
CA ALA A 287 -7.05 -22.28 2.00
C ALA A 287 -6.16 -21.04 1.88
N ALA A 288 -6.70 -19.86 2.19
CA ALA A 288 -6.04 -18.58 2.07
C ALA A 288 -5.51 -18.06 3.43
N GLY A 289 -4.51 -17.18 3.38
CA GLY A 289 -4.24 -16.32 4.54
C GLY A 289 -5.49 -15.51 4.94
N SER A 290 -5.67 -15.27 6.23
CA SER A 290 -6.86 -14.59 6.76
C SER A 290 -7.09 -13.23 6.10
N GLU A 291 -6.03 -12.48 5.87
CA GLU A 291 -6.02 -11.18 5.18
C GLU A 291 -6.52 -11.31 3.73
N THR A 292 -5.92 -12.21 2.93
CA THR A 292 -6.32 -12.44 1.52
C THR A 292 -7.80 -12.82 1.42
N TYR A 293 -8.29 -13.67 2.32
CA TYR A 293 -9.71 -14.01 2.35
C TYR A 293 -10.60 -12.79 2.65
N ALA A 294 -10.22 -11.96 3.62
CA ALA A 294 -10.99 -10.78 3.99
C ALA A 294 -11.12 -9.78 2.82
N TRP A 295 -10.00 -9.49 2.14
CA TRP A 295 -9.99 -8.60 0.97
C TRP A 295 -10.75 -9.18 -0.21
N ALA A 296 -10.62 -10.48 -0.48
CA ALA A 296 -11.40 -11.15 -1.53
C ALA A 296 -12.91 -11.06 -1.27
N GLN A 297 -13.35 -11.31 -0.04
CA GLN A 297 -14.77 -11.18 0.35
C GLN A 297 -15.24 -9.72 0.27
N LEU A 298 -14.37 -8.75 0.57
CA LEU A 298 -14.70 -7.33 0.44
C LEU A 298 -15.01 -6.99 -1.03
N ASN A 299 -14.10 -7.33 -1.94
CA ASN A 299 -14.23 -7.07 -3.37
C ASN A 299 -15.43 -7.81 -3.97
N LEU A 300 -15.60 -9.09 -3.61
CA LEU A 300 -16.74 -9.90 -4.03
C LEU A 300 -18.09 -9.30 -3.56
N GLY A 301 -18.16 -8.85 -2.31
CA GLY A 301 -19.37 -8.21 -1.79
C GLY A 301 -19.65 -6.86 -2.46
N ALA A 302 -18.61 -6.11 -2.82
CA ALA A 302 -18.75 -4.85 -3.56
C ALA A 302 -19.22 -5.06 -5.01
N ALA A 303 -18.75 -6.13 -5.65
CA ALA A 303 -19.24 -6.53 -6.97
C ALA A 303 -20.73 -6.91 -6.92
N TYR A 304 -21.15 -7.71 -5.93
CA TYR A 304 -22.57 -8.00 -5.73
C TYR A 304 -23.40 -6.77 -5.39
N TYR A 305 -22.85 -5.84 -4.61
CA TYR A 305 -23.48 -4.55 -4.32
C TYR A 305 -23.73 -3.77 -5.62
N THR A 306 -22.75 -3.72 -6.51
CA THR A 306 -22.83 -3.01 -7.80
C THR A 306 -23.84 -3.65 -8.75
N GLN A 307 -23.99 -4.98 -8.69
CA GLN A 307 -25.04 -5.72 -9.42
C GLN A 307 -26.42 -5.63 -8.74
N GLU A 308 -26.56 -4.86 -7.66
CA GLU A 308 -27.75 -4.77 -6.83
C GLU A 308 -28.20 -6.12 -6.21
N ASP A 309 -27.35 -7.15 -6.19
CA ASP A 309 -27.58 -8.39 -5.44
C ASP A 309 -27.24 -8.17 -3.96
N TRP A 310 -28.11 -7.40 -3.31
CA TRP A 310 -28.00 -7.07 -1.89
C TRP A 310 -27.98 -8.30 -0.99
N LYS A 311 -28.52 -9.43 -1.44
CA LYS A 311 -28.58 -10.66 -0.64
C LYS A 311 -27.20 -11.31 -0.58
N GLN A 312 -26.53 -11.43 -1.72
CA GLN A 312 -25.17 -11.97 -1.75
C GLN A 312 -24.17 -10.99 -1.16
N ALA A 313 -24.29 -9.68 -1.43
CA ALA A 313 -23.43 -8.67 -0.81
C ALA A 313 -23.45 -8.75 0.73
N ILE A 314 -24.65 -8.84 1.33
CA ILE A 314 -24.78 -9.02 2.78
C ILE A 314 -24.10 -10.31 3.25
N LYS A 315 -24.37 -11.43 2.57
CA LYS A 315 -23.83 -12.75 2.94
C LYS A 315 -22.30 -12.72 2.92
N THR A 316 -21.71 -12.21 1.85
CA THR A 316 -20.26 -12.16 1.63
C THR A 316 -19.58 -11.23 2.64
N TRP A 317 -20.05 -9.98 2.80
CA TRP A 317 -19.46 -9.05 3.76
C TRP A 317 -19.64 -9.47 5.22
N SER A 318 -20.70 -10.21 5.55
CA SER A 318 -20.89 -10.76 6.90
C SER A 318 -19.89 -11.87 7.25
N ASN A 319 -19.22 -12.47 6.25
CA ASN A 319 -18.21 -13.50 6.50
C ASN A 319 -16.87 -12.92 6.99
N ILE A 320 -16.63 -11.62 6.81
CA ILE A 320 -15.37 -10.97 7.17
C ILE A 320 -15.33 -10.76 8.69
N ARG A 321 -14.24 -11.18 9.34
CA ARG A 321 -14.03 -10.97 10.78
C ARG A 321 -13.01 -9.87 10.99
N ARG A 322 -13.18 -9.12 12.08
CA ARG A 322 -12.23 -8.08 12.50
C ARG A 322 -10.82 -8.62 12.71
N GLU A 323 -10.70 -9.87 13.14
CA GLU A 323 -9.42 -10.58 13.36
C GLU A 323 -8.73 -10.97 12.06
N ASP A 324 -9.47 -11.10 10.95
CA ASP A 324 -8.91 -11.49 9.66
C ASP A 324 -8.14 -10.32 9.03
N ASP A 325 -8.81 -9.17 9.00
CA ASP A 325 -8.26 -7.86 8.65
C ASP A 325 -9.22 -6.77 9.15
N SER A 326 -8.73 -5.87 10.00
CA SER A 326 -9.57 -4.85 10.66
C SER A 326 -10.10 -3.78 9.69
N GLU A 327 -9.36 -3.50 8.61
CA GLU A 327 -9.68 -2.45 7.65
C GLU A 327 -10.73 -2.95 6.65
N ALA A 328 -10.52 -4.14 6.07
CA ALA A 328 -11.48 -4.82 5.23
C ALA A 328 -12.79 -5.08 5.99
N TYR A 329 -12.71 -5.47 7.27
CA TYR A 329 -13.90 -5.57 8.13
C TYR A 329 -14.64 -4.24 8.24
N ALA A 330 -13.94 -3.14 8.54
CA ALA A 330 -14.58 -1.83 8.65
C ALA A 330 -15.24 -1.39 7.33
N ARG A 331 -14.62 -1.67 6.17
CA ARG A 331 -15.19 -1.36 4.83
C ARG A 331 -16.45 -2.17 4.57
N ALA A 332 -16.41 -3.45 4.86
CA ALA A 332 -17.54 -4.35 4.73
C ALA A 332 -18.71 -3.92 5.64
N GLN A 333 -18.43 -3.55 6.89
CA GLN A 333 -19.44 -3.04 7.82
C GLN A 333 -20.04 -1.71 7.35
N TYR A 334 -19.26 -0.83 6.73
CA TYR A 334 -19.79 0.39 6.15
C TYR A 334 -20.78 0.10 5.00
N GLY A 335 -20.39 -0.78 4.08
CA GLY A 335 -21.26 -1.24 2.98
C GLY A 335 -22.54 -1.93 3.48
N LEU A 336 -22.42 -2.81 4.48
CA LEU A 336 -23.58 -3.42 5.16
C LEU A 336 -24.51 -2.36 5.77
N GLY A 337 -23.95 -1.32 6.38
CA GLY A 337 -24.69 -0.17 6.91
C GLY A 337 -25.59 0.47 5.87
N LYS A 338 -25.03 0.75 4.68
CA LYS A 338 -25.77 1.29 3.52
C LYS A 338 -26.88 0.37 3.02
N ILE A 339 -26.62 -0.93 2.87
CA ILE A 339 -27.65 -1.88 2.43
C ILE A 339 -28.80 -1.96 3.46
N TYR A 340 -28.48 -2.10 4.75
CA TYR A 340 -29.49 -2.20 5.79
C TYR A 340 -30.29 -0.90 5.95
N GLU A 341 -29.63 0.25 5.78
CA GLU A 341 -30.27 1.56 5.72
C GLU A 341 -31.31 1.62 4.59
N ASN A 342 -30.95 1.22 3.36
CA ASN A 342 -31.87 1.19 2.22
C ASN A 342 -33.05 0.24 2.43
N LYS A 343 -32.83 -0.90 3.10
CA LYS A 343 -33.89 -1.86 3.48
C LYS A 343 -34.74 -1.41 4.67
N GLY A 344 -34.42 -0.29 5.33
CA GLY A 344 -35.11 0.19 6.52
C GLY A 344 -34.81 -0.61 7.80
N ASN A 345 -33.77 -1.46 7.81
CA ASN A 345 -33.38 -2.21 9.00
C ASN A 345 -32.48 -1.38 9.92
N ILE A 346 -33.13 -0.53 10.72
CA ILE A 346 -32.47 0.46 11.58
C ILE A 346 -31.46 -0.18 12.56
N LYS A 347 -31.81 -1.33 13.17
CA LYS A 347 -30.95 -1.98 14.17
C LYS A 347 -29.64 -2.48 13.54
N GLN A 348 -29.73 -3.16 12.41
CA GLN A 348 -28.55 -3.69 11.72
C GLN A 348 -27.71 -2.57 11.10
N ALA A 349 -28.35 -1.56 10.49
CA ALA A 349 -27.65 -0.39 9.95
C ALA A 349 -26.85 0.34 11.03
N LYS A 350 -27.46 0.62 12.19
CA LYS A 350 -26.81 1.25 13.33
C LYS A 350 -25.57 0.47 13.79
N GLU A 351 -25.69 -0.85 13.92
CA GLU A 351 -24.58 -1.71 14.37
C GLU A 351 -23.44 -1.72 13.36
N ALA A 352 -23.75 -1.87 12.08
CA ALA A 352 -22.78 -1.90 11.01
C ALA A 352 -22.01 -0.57 10.90
N TYR A 353 -22.73 0.56 10.95
CA TYR A 353 -22.09 1.89 11.01
C TYR A 353 -21.22 2.07 12.25
N ARG A 354 -21.65 1.56 13.42
CA ARG A 354 -20.84 1.60 14.66
C ARG A 354 -19.49 0.90 14.47
N ASN A 355 -19.49 -0.22 13.76
CA ASN A 355 -18.31 -1.05 13.53
C ASN A 355 -17.35 -0.48 12.47
N ALA A 356 -17.85 0.36 11.56
CA ALA A 356 -17.05 1.04 10.54
C ALA A 356 -16.19 2.22 11.06
N ARG A 357 -16.53 2.78 12.23
CA ARG A 357 -15.97 4.05 12.76
C ARG A 357 -14.47 4.09 13.00
N GLU A 358 -13.83 2.93 13.15
CA GLU A 358 -12.40 2.86 13.40
C GLU A 358 -11.57 3.38 12.22
N PHE A 359 -12.01 3.08 11.00
CA PHE A 359 -11.37 3.53 9.77
C PHE A 359 -12.15 4.65 9.08
N PHE A 360 -13.49 4.64 9.20
CA PHE A 360 -14.41 5.58 8.57
C PHE A 360 -15.17 6.36 9.63
N TYR A 361 -14.43 7.19 10.36
CA TYR A 361 -14.98 7.86 11.53
C TYR A 361 -16.16 8.75 11.16
N TYR A 362 -16.00 9.65 10.19
CA TYR A 362 -17.06 10.58 9.82
C TYR A 362 -18.28 9.85 9.25
N GLU A 363 -18.09 8.97 8.26
CA GLU A 363 -19.21 8.30 7.59
C GLU A 363 -19.90 7.31 8.52
N GLY A 364 -19.13 6.54 9.30
CA GLY A 364 -19.64 5.59 10.29
C GLY A 364 -20.34 6.27 11.46
N GLU A 365 -19.77 7.34 12.03
CA GLU A 365 -20.38 8.05 13.15
C GLU A 365 -21.63 8.82 12.70
N ARG A 366 -21.63 9.38 11.49
CA ARG A 366 -22.81 10.01 10.88
C ARG A 366 -23.94 9.01 10.73
N GLY A 367 -23.69 7.86 10.10
CA GLY A 367 -24.67 6.79 9.96
C GLY A 367 -25.17 6.28 11.32
N TYR A 368 -24.26 6.10 12.28
CA TYR A 368 -24.59 5.68 13.64
C TYR A 368 -25.50 6.68 14.37
N ARG A 369 -25.22 7.99 14.28
CA ARG A 369 -26.02 9.05 14.93
C ARG A 369 -27.41 9.17 14.31
N ILE A 370 -27.51 9.12 12.98
CA ILE A 370 -28.80 9.10 12.28
C ILE A 370 -29.67 7.96 12.81
N HIS A 371 -29.14 6.74 12.87
CA HIS A 371 -29.89 5.55 13.29
C HIS A 371 -30.09 5.41 14.81
N ARG A 372 -29.62 6.39 15.61
CA ARG A 372 -29.98 6.52 17.04
C ARG A 372 -31.22 7.38 17.26
N CYS A 373 -31.65 8.14 16.25
CA CYS A 373 -32.80 9.02 16.29
C CYS A 373 -34.12 8.24 16.12
N PRO A 374 -35.28 8.86 16.45
CA PRO A 374 -36.59 8.28 16.22
C PRO A 374 -36.80 7.89 14.74
N PRO A 375 -37.41 6.72 14.43
CA PRO A 375 -37.61 6.24 13.06
C PRO A 375 -38.29 7.25 12.12
N GLU A 376 -39.19 8.08 12.65
CA GLU A 376 -39.95 9.09 11.92
C GLU A 376 -39.05 10.19 11.32
N ILE A 377 -37.92 10.48 11.97
CA ILE A 377 -36.97 11.53 11.59
C ILE A 377 -35.79 10.98 10.77
N ILE A 378 -35.51 9.66 10.85
CA ILE A 378 -34.36 9.04 10.16
C ILE A 378 -34.36 9.34 8.66
N LYS A 379 -35.52 9.27 7.99
CA LYS A 379 -35.60 9.57 6.55
C LYS A 379 -35.11 10.99 6.25
N LYS A 380 -35.65 11.99 6.96
CA LYS A 380 -35.26 13.41 6.79
C LYS A 380 -33.75 13.63 7.04
N LEU A 381 -33.19 13.01 8.08
CA LEU A 381 -31.76 13.12 8.35
C LEU A 381 -30.89 12.47 7.26
N ARG A 382 -31.34 11.37 6.66
CA ARG A 382 -30.67 10.77 5.49
C ARG A 382 -30.73 11.67 4.28
N ASP A 383 -31.87 12.33 4.05
CA ASP A 383 -32.03 13.27 2.94
C ASP A 383 -31.11 14.50 3.12
N ILE A 384 -30.99 15.04 4.35
CA ILE A 384 -29.98 16.08 4.68
C ILE A 384 -28.56 15.57 4.40
N ALA A 385 -28.23 14.35 4.85
CA ALA A 385 -26.91 13.77 4.63
C ALA A 385 -26.60 13.59 3.14
N LYS A 386 -27.58 13.13 2.34
CA LYS A 386 -27.46 12.98 0.89
C LYS A 386 -27.20 14.34 0.22
N ASN A 387 -27.99 15.36 0.52
CA ASN A 387 -27.77 16.69 -0.04
C ASN A 387 -26.42 17.29 0.39
N THR A 388 -26.00 17.03 1.63
CA THR A 388 -24.67 17.44 2.11
C THR A 388 -23.56 16.77 1.31
N ASP A 389 -23.67 15.47 1.06
CA ASP A 389 -22.71 14.72 0.23
C ASP A 389 -22.68 15.25 -1.22
N GLU A 390 -23.85 15.59 -1.79
CA GLU A 390 -23.94 16.17 -3.14
C GLU A 390 -23.32 17.58 -3.23
N VAL A 391 -23.50 18.42 -2.21
CA VAL A 391 -22.84 19.74 -2.11
C VAL A 391 -21.33 19.57 -1.96
N LEU A 392 -20.87 18.68 -1.09
CA LEU A 392 -19.43 18.41 -0.95
C LEU A 392 -18.83 17.92 -2.27
N LYS A 393 -19.53 17.03 -2.99
CA LYS A 393 -19.09 16.52 -4.29
C LYS A 393 -18.91 17.67 -5.30
N SER A 394 -19.85 18.62 -5.36
CA SER A 394 -19.78 19.75 -6.29
C SER A 394 -18.74 20.81 -5.90
N LEU A 395 -18.39 20.94 -4.62
CA LEU A 395 -17.38 21.90 -4.15
C LEU A 395 -15.93 21.47 -4.44
N GLN A 396 -15.68 20.27 -4.95
CA GLN A 396 -14.33 19.86 -5.35
C GLN A 396 -13.74 20.81 -6.39
N ILE A 397 -12.42 21.00 -6.37
CA ILE A 397 -11.73 21.78 -7.41
C ILE A 397 -11.94 21.14 -8.79
N ILE A 398 -11.88 21.94 -9.85
CA ILE A 398 -12.01 21.48 -11.25
C ILE A 398 -10.60 21.27 -11.80
N PRO A 399 -10.07 20.04 -11.86
CA PRO A 399 -8.66 19.78 -12.15
C PRO A 399 -8.16 20.46 -13.43
N ASP A 400 -8.95 20.39 -14.51
CA ASP A 400 -8.62 20.97 -15.82
C ASP A 400 -8.36 22.49 -15.80
N PHE A 401 -8.96 23.22 -14.85
CA PHE A 401 -8.81 24.69 -14.73
C PHE A 401 -8.13 25.13 -13.41
N GLU A 402 -8.02 24.23 -12.43
CA GLU A 402 -7.59 24.49 -11.07
C GLU A 402 -6.47 23.51 -10.62
N SER A 403 -5.66 23.06 -11.57
CA SER A 403 -4.55 22.10 -11.37
C SER A 403 -3.47 22.55 -10.38
N GLN A 404 -3.49 23.83 -9.98
CA GLN A 404 -2.53 24.45 -9.06
C GLN A 404 -3.21 25.31 -8.01
N VAL A 405 -2.83 25.09 -6.75
CA VAL A 405 -3.28 25.89 -5.60
C VAL A 405 -2.12 26.25 -4.68
N ALA A 406 -2.18 27.41 -4.04
CA ALA A 406 -1.11 27.89 -3.19
C ALA A 406 -1.42 27.71 -1.70
N HIS A 407 -0.39 27.33 -0.94
CA HIS A 407 -0.39 27.38 0.53
C HIS A 407 0.60 28.45 0.99
N TYR A 408 0.09 29.50 1.62
CA TYR A 408 0.92 30.57 2.17
C TYR A 408 1.48 30.17 3.53
N SER A 409 2.78 30.35 3.69
CA SER A 409 3.49 29.98 4.91
C SER A 409 4.63 30.94 5.22
N ARG A 410 5.29 30.69 6.35
CA ARG A 410 6.54 31.36 6.73
C ARG A 410 7.72 30.67 6.07
N ALA A 411 8.78 31.41 5.77
CA ALA A 411 9.99 30.86 5.18
C ALA A 411 10.57 29.70 6.02
N LEU A 412 10.68 29.87 7.35
CA LEU A 412 11.17 28.82 8.24
C LEU A 412 10.32 27.54 8.17
N THR A 413 8.99 27.67 8.12
CA THR A 413 8.09 26.50 7.98
C THR A 413 8.34 25.80 6.65
N ALA A 414 8.46 26.55 5.55
CA ALA A 414 8.77 25.98 4.25
C ALA A 414 10.13 25.25 4.23
N PHE A 415 11.16 25.79 4.89
CA PHE A 415 12.44 25.09 5.05
C PHE A 415 12.24 23.75 5.75
N THR A 416 11.49 23.71 6.86
CA THR A 416 11.25 22.44 7.57
C THR A 416 10.47 21.40 6.77
N LEU A 417 9.62 21.83 5.83
CA LEU A 417 8.84 20.95 4.96
C LEU A 417 9.63 20.43 3.75
N LEU A 418 10.62 21.18 3.27
CA LEU A 418 11.33 20.87 2.02
C LEU A 418 12.77 20.36 2.23
N GLU A 419 13.43 20.74 3.32
CA GLU A 419 14.86 20.46 3.52
C GLU A 419 15.10 19.06 4.13
N LYS A 420 15.97 18.27 3.48
CA LYS A 420 16.62 17.09 4.09
C LYS A 420 17.83 17.57 4.89
N LYS A 421 17.75 17.55 6.21
CA LYS A 421 18.87 17.98 7.07
C LYS A 421 20.10 17.10 6.82
N ARG A 422 21.30 17.69 6.87
CA ARG A 422 22.63 17.05 6.62
C ARG A 422 22.91 15.74 7.39
N ASN A 423 22.14 15.41 8.42
CA ASN A 423 22.29 14.21 9.26
C ASN A 423 21.29 13.08 8.89
N ASN A 424 20.91 12.92 7.61
CA ASN A 424 19.91 11.93 7.16
C ASN A 424 18.51 12.06 7.81
N GLN A 425 18.17 13.23 8.38
CA GLN A 425 16.83 13.48 8.90
C GLN A 425 15.87 13.81 7.75
N LYS A 426 14.74 13.09 7.70
CA LYS A 426 13.67 13.33 6.71
C LYS A 426 13.02 14.70 6.92
N PRO A 427 12.46 15.33 5.87
CA PRO A 427 11.68 16.56 5.99
C PRO A 427 10.46 16.37 6.90
N SER A 428 9.93 17.46 7.43
CA SER A 428 8.72 17.42 8.27
C SER A 428 7.48 17.13 7.42
N HIS A 429 6.49 16.46 8.02
CA HIS A 429 5.20 16.23 7.38
C HIS A 429 4.36 17.53 7.30
N PHE A 430 3.57 17.65 6.23
CA PHE A 430 2.52 18.66 6.14
C PHE A 430 1.46 18.43 7.22
N ARG A 431 0.85 19.49 7.77
CA ARG A 431 -0.01 19.40 8.95
C ARG A 431 -1.38 20.01 8.72
N LEU A 432 -2.41 19.35 9.23
CA LEU A 432 -3.75 19.94 9.36
C LEU A 432 -3.95 20.28 10.84
N SER A 433 -4.45 21.48 11.12
CA SER A 433 -4.59 22.03 12.47
C SER A 433 -6.06 22.26 12.82
N THR A 434 -6.37 22.35 14.11
CA THR A 434 -7.74 22.71 14.53
C THR A 434 -8.08 24.15 14.18
N ILE A 435 -9.36 24.44 13.95
CA ILE A 435 -9.80 25.80 13.62
C ILE A 435 -9.56 26.85 14.72
N ARG A 436 -9.36 26.41 15.97
CA ARG A 436 -9.19 27.32 17.13
C ARG A 436 -7.93 28.20 17.05
N GLY A 437 -7.05 27.96 16.08
CA GLY A 437 -5.85 28.76 15.83
C GLY A 437 -5.87 29.57 14.53
N VAL A 438 -7.02 29.70 13.85
CA VAL A 438 -7.15 30.51 12.63
C VAL A 438 -7.32 32.00 12.95
N ASN A 439 -7.03 32.86 11.98
CA ASN A 439 -7.08 34.31 12.14
C ASN A 439 -8.52 34.87 12.21
N ASP A 440 -9.51 34.16 11.64
CA ASP A 440 -10.91 34.58 11.64
C ASP A 440 -11.65 33.99 12.87
N PRO A 441 -12.09 34.83 13.84
CA PRO A 441 -12.81 34.33 15.01
C PRO A 441 -14.25 33.87 14.70
N THR A 442 -14.77 34.17 13.51
CA THR A 442 -16.11 33.74 13.06
C THR A 442 -16.09 32.38 12.36
N GLU A 443 -14.90 31.83 12.10
CA GLU A 443 -14.73 30.60 11.36
C GLU A 443 -15.39 29.41 12.08
N GLY A 444 -16.18 28.64 11.33
CA GLY A 444 -17.01 27.57 11.89
C GLY A 444 -18.31 28.05 12.58
N LEU A 445 -18.59 29.35 12.63
CA LEU A 445 -19.83 29.89 13.23
C LEU A 445 -20.79 30.49 12.20
N VAL A 446 -20.31 30.83 11.00
CA VAL A 446 -21.09 31.56 9.97
C VAL A 446 -22.35 30.81 9.55
N LEU A 447 -22.21 29.52 9.21
CA LEU A 447 -23.36 28.70 8.79
C LEU A 447 -24.40 28.53 9.91
N GLY A 448 -23.94 28.34 11.16
CA GLY A 448 -24.82 28.24 12.32
C GLY A 448 -25.59 29.54 12.57
N LYS A 449 -24.93 30.71 12.45
CA LYS A 449 -25.61 32.02 12.55
C LYS A 449 -26.69 32.19 11.48
N TYR A 450 -26.43 31.74 10.26
CA TYR A 450 -27.43 31.76 9.19
C TYR A 450 -28.65 30.88 9.54
N TRP A 451 -28.43 29.67 10.07
CA TRP A 451 -29.51 28.80 10.53
C TRP A 451 -30.29 29.37 11.71
N ASP A 452 -29.62 30.00 12.68
CA ASP A 452 -30.28 30.66 13.81
C ASP A 452 -31.26 31.74 13.33
N GLN A 453 -30.88 32.52 12.30
CA GLN A 453 -31.77 33.53 11.69
C GLN A 453 -32.99 32.91 10.99
N GLN A 454 -32.87 31.68 10.51
CA GLN A 454 -33.99 30.91 9.95
C GLN A 454 -34.84 30.22 11.04
N GLY A 455 -34.60 30.51 12.32
CA GLY A 455 -35.35 29.94 13.45
C GLY A 455 -34.85 28.55 13.89
N ILE A 456 -33.69 28.11 13.40
CA ILE A 456 -33.10 26.81 13.72
C ILE A 456 -32.03 27.04 14.81
N SER A 457 -32.45 27.06 16.08
CA SER A 457 -31.53 27.34 17.19
C SER A 457 -30.60 26.16 17.46
N GLU A 458 -29.32 26.38 17.16
CA GLU A 458 -28.27 25.39 17.33
C GLU A 458 -27.51 25.65 18.66
N THR A 459 -27.86 24.97 19.76
CA THR A 459 -27.14 25.11 21.06
C THR A 459 -26.69 23.79 21.73
N ILE A 460 -25.79 23.01 21.12
CA ILE A 460 -25.15 21.84 21.76
C ILE A 460 -23.65 21.68 21.42
N HIS A 461 -22.76 21.86 22.39
CA HIS A 461 -21.36 21.45 22.21
C HIS A 461 -21.21 19.93 22.31
N THR A 462 -20.75 19.27 21.25
CA THR A 462 -20.31 17.87 21.33
C THR A 462 -18.82 17.82 21.65
N ASN A 463 -18.43 17.10 22.70
CA ASN A 463 -17.07 17.14 23.27
C ASN A 463 -16.09 16.10 22.70
N ASP A 464 -16.55 15.19 21.83
CA ASP A 464 -15.79 13.99 21.49
C ASP A 464 -15.23 13.97 20.04
N THR A 465 -15.56 14.99 19.24
CA THR A 465 -15.14 15.11 17.83
C THR A 465 -14.02 16.14 17.68
N ALA A 466 -12.98 15.82 16.91
CA ALA A 466 -11.92 16.73 16.50
C ALA A 466 -11.95 16.92 14.98
N THR A 467 -11.84 18.17 14.53
CA THR A 467 -11.77 18.52 13.11
C THR A 467 -10.50 19.32 12.84
N PHE A 468 -9.79 18.91 11.80
CA PHE A 468 -8.53 19.48 11.36
C PHE A 468 -8.67 19.97 9.93
N ILE A 469 -8.14 21.13 9.64
CA ILE A 469 -8.16 21.74 8.31
C ILE A 469 -6.76 22.19 7.91
N SER A 470 -6.55 22.32 6.60
CA SER A 470 -5.49 23.15 6.05
C SER A 470 -6.04 23.92 4.86
N CYS A 471 -5.57 25.15 4.70
CA CYS A 471 -6.11 26.14 3.78
C CYS A 471 -5.18 26.28 2.58
N PHE A 472 -5.77 26.45 1.41
CA PHE A 472 -5.14 26.70 0.13
C PHE A 472 -5.89 27.83 -0.58
N THR A 473 -5.32 28.39 -1.64
CA THR A 473 -5.98 29.44 -2.42
C THR A 473 -5.65 29.31 -3.90
N PHE A 474 -6.59 29.72 -4.73
CA PHE A 474 -6.37 29.90 -6.17
C PHE A 474 -5.37 31.02 -6.50
N ASN A 475 -5.12 31.94 -5.56
CA ASN A 475 -4.26 33.10 -5.77
C ASN A 475 -2.80 32.81 -5.40
N HIS A 476 -1.97 32.41 -6.38
CA HIS A 476 -0.58 32.00 -6.12
C HIS A 476 0.37 33.14 -5.72
N ASP A 477 0.12 34.35 -6.23
CA ASP A 477 0.86 35.58 -5.91
C ASP A 477 -0.12 36.67 -5.44
N SER A 478 -0.33 36.75 -4.13
CA SER A 478 -1.24 37.71 -3.49
C SER A 478 -0.58 38.40 -2.31
N LEU A 479 -0.49 39.72 -2.42
CA LEU A 479 0.03 40.59 -1.36
C LEU A 479 -0.77 40.43 -0.04
N ASN A 480 -2.09 40.33 -0.13
CA ASN A 480 -2.95 40.19 1.04
C ASN A 480 -2.67 38.88 1.77
N GLN A 481 -2.45 37.80 1.03
CA GLN A 481 -2.12 36.49 1.59
C GLN A 481 -0.73 36.48 2.25
N PHE A 482 0.28 37.06 1.60
CA PHE A 482 1.61 37.24 2.21
C PHE A 482 1.54 38.05 3.51
N ARG A 483 0.67 39.05 3.57
CA ARG A 483 0.46 39.85 4.79
C ARG A 483 -0.24 39.06 5.88
N LEU A 484 -1.24 38.25 5.56
CA LEU A 484 -2.04 37.53 6.57
C LEU A 484 -1.33 36.30 7.13
N TYR A 485 -0.67 35.53 6.27
CA TYR A 485 -0.16 34.19 6.60
C TYR A 485 1.37 34.07 6.56
N GLY A 486 2.05 35.04 5.93
CA GLY A 486 3.48 35.01 5.68
C GLY A 486 4.37 35.70 6.71
N LYS A 487 3.81 36.31 7.77
CA LYS A 487 4.60 37.11 8.71
C LYS A 487 5.57 36.24 9.53
N GLU A 488 6.83 36.65 9.60
CA GLU A 488 7.88 36.03 10.39
C GLU A 488 8.44 37.08 11.38
N ASP A 489 8.54 36.73 12.66
CA ASP A 489 8.97 37.64 13.74
C ASP A 489 8.24 39.00 13.77
N GLY A 490 6.95 39.00 13.43
CA GLY A 490 6.11 40.20 13.37
C GLY A 490 6.38 41.10 12.16
N ARG A 491 7.27 40.71 11.24
CA ARG A 491 7.57 41.46 10.02
C ARG A 491 6.62 41.05 8.89
N GLU A 492 6.09 42.04 8.19
CA GLU A 492 5.24 41.80 7.02
C GLU A 492 6.08 41.46 5.79
N ALA A 493 5.46 40.77 4.82
CA ALA A 493 6.08 40.39 3.54
C ALA A 493 7.40 39.61 3.66
N THR A 494 7.48 38.71 4.64
CA THR A 494 8.55 37.71 4.75
C THR A 494 8.03 36.28 4.48
N GLY A 495 6.85 36.20 3.87
CA GLY A 495 6.16 34.94 3.59
C GLY A 495 6.57 34.31 2.28
N VAL A 496 6.19 33.05 2.15
CA VAL A 496 6.35 32.25 0.95
C VAL A 496 5.00 31.64 0.57
N SER A 497 4.78 31.45 -0.73
CA SER A 497 3.61 30.78 -1.30
C SER A 497 4.12 29.53 -1.99
N LEU A 498 3.71 28.38 -1.46
CA LEU A 498 4.06 27.06 -1.98
C LEU A 498 2.93 26.62 -2.91
N VAL A 499 3.19 26.53 -4.22
CA VAL A 499 2.20 26.15 -5.22
C VAL A 499 2.23 24.63 -5.40
N PHE A 500 1.16 23.98 -4.99
CA PHE A 500 0.97 22.54 -5.09
C PHE A 500 0.27 22.18 -6.39
N ASN A 501 0.69 21.07 -7.00
CA ASN A 501 -0.07 20.44 -8.06
C ASN A 501 -1.21 19.57 -7.49
N GLU A 502 -2.18 19.25 -8.35
CA GLU A 502 -3.36 18.45 -8.00
C GLU A 502 -3.04 17.07 -7.40
N LYS A 503 -1.89 16.47 -7.75
CA LYS A 503 -1.48 15.14 -7.27
C LYS A 503 -1.19 15.11 -5.78
N PHE A 504 -1.06 16.26 -5.11
CA PHE A 504 -0.97 16.32 -3.64
C PHE A 504 -2.29 15.93 -2.94
N PHE A 505 -3.41 16.07 -3.65
CA PHE A 505 -4.76 15.87 -3.14
C PHE A 505 -5.36 14.54 -3.62
N SER A 506 -6.46 14.12 -3.00
CA SER A 506 -7.21 12.95 -3.46
C SER A 506 -8.11 13.35 -4.64
N GLU A 507 -8.05 12.60 -5.73
CA GLU A 507 -8.96 12.72 -6.89
C GLU A 507 -10.37 12.18 -6.61
N LYS A 508 -10.56 11.44 -5.51
CA LYS A 508 -11.72 10.54 -5.33
C LYS A 508 -12.66 11.00 -4.22
N SER A 509 -13.96 11.05 -4.53
CA SER A 509 -15.05 11.34 -3.59
C SER A 509 -16.13 10.26 -3.54
N ASP A 510 -16.16 9.29 -4.44
CA ASP A 510 -17.27 8.33 -4.47
C ASP A 510 -17.10 7.19 -3.45
N VAL A 511 -18.06 7.17 -2.54
CA VAL A 511 -18.22 6.21 -1.43
C VAL A 511 -18.29 4.74 -1.90
N LEU A 512 -18.59 4.50 -3.19
CA LEU A 512 -18.63 3.16 -3.79
C LEU A 512 -17.27 2.69 -4.31
N GLU A 513 -16.49 3.57 -4.94
CA GLU A 513 -15.08 3.32 -5.23
C GLU A 513 -14.27 3.16 -3.93
N PHE A 514 -14.74 3.71 -2.83
CA PHE A 514 -14.11 3.58 -1.51
C PHE A 514 -14.24 2.19 -0.88
N ILE A 515 -15.31 1.46 -1.20
CA ILE A 515 -15.54 0.08 -0.73
C ILE A 515 -14.76 -0.92 -1.60
N ALA A 516 -14.63 -0.64 -2.90
CA ALA A 516 -14.04 -1.53 -3.91
C ALA A 516 -12.68 -1.04 -4.48
N GLY A 517 -12.11 0.02 -3.91
CA GLY A 517 -10.94 0.69 -4.46
C GLY A 517 -9.74 -0.26 -4.51
N PRO A 518 -8.84 -0.11 -5.49
CA PRO A 518 -7.71 -1.01 -5.68
C PRO A 518 -6.92 -1.06 -4.38
N SER A 519 -7.02 -2.19 -3.70
CA SER A 519 -6.17 -2.50 -2.55
C SER A 519 -4.73 -2.52 -3.06
N THR A 520 -3.83 -1.83 -2.36
CA THR A 520 -2.41 -2.15 -2.47
C THR A 520 -2.30 -3.61 -2.10
N ASN A 521 -1.97 -4.47 -3.08
CA ASN A 521 -1.76 -5.91 -2.91
C ASN A 521 -1.28 -6.22 -1.49
N PRO A 522 -1.88 -7.17 -0.75
CA PRO A 522 -1.25 -7.68 0.46
C PRO A 522 0.16 -8.06 0.06
N SER A 523 1.14 -7.26 0.51
CA SER A 523 2.47 -7.11 -0.08
C SER A 523 2.93 -8.33 -0.87
N SER A 524 2.86 -8.26 -2.21
CA SER A 524 3.47 -9.26 -3.11
C SER A 524 5.00 -9.19 -3.10
N LYS A 525 5.61 -8.24 -2.38
CA LYS A 525 7.00 -8.40 -1.93
C LYS A 525 7.00 -9.57 -0.98
N SER A 526 7.33 -10.73 -1.54
CA SER A 526 7.66 -12.00 -0.91
C SER A 526 7.63 -11.95 0.61
N LYS A 527 6.85 -12.83 1.24
CA LYS A 527 7.15 -13.35 2.57
C LYS A 527 8.62 -13.80 2.59
N GLN A 528 9.54 -12.89 2.93
CA GLN A 528 10.81 -13.27 3.48
C GLN A 528 10.49 -13.86 4.83
N VAL A 529 10.53 -15.19 4.88
CA VAL A 529 10.71 -15.91 6.13
C VAL A 529 12.04 -15.43 6.71
N LYS A 530 11.99 -14.54 7.70
CA LYS A 530 12.83 -14.55 8.91
C LYS A 530 12.05 -13.94 10.07
N LEU A 531 11.63 -14.82 10.98
CA LEU A 531 11.44 -14.52 12.39
C LEU A 531 12.82 -14.22 12.96
N ASP A 532 13.18 -12.94 13.10
CA ASP A 532 14.20 -12.52 14.05
C ASP A 532 13.48 -11.84 15.21
N ASP A 533 13.03 -12.67 16.15
CA ASP A 533 12.71 -12.24 17.51
C ASP A 533 14.02 -12.17 18.29
N THR A 534 14.73 -11.06 18.15
CA THR A 534 15.70 -10.63 19.15
C THR A 534 15.42 -9.18 19.52
N GLY A 535 14.89 -9.02 20.73
CA GLY A 535 14.54 -7.74 21.31
C GLY A 535 15.70 -6.75 21.28
N LYS A 536 15.45 -5.61 20.63
CA LYS A 536 15.97 -4.31 21.04
C LYS A 536 14.84 -3.30 21.01
N THR A 537 14.38 -2.95 22.20
CA THR A 537 13.63 -1.74 22.51
C THR A 537 14.49 -0.53 22.15
N GLU A 538 14.14 0.14 21.05
CA GLU A 538 14.37 1.57 20.90
C GLU A 538 13.07 2.24 20.46
N SER A 539 12.71 3.26 21.23
CA SER A 539 11.49 4.04 21.17
C SER A 539 11.40 4.84 19.88
N ASP A 540 10.49 4.46 18.98
CA ASP A 540 9.95 5.38 17.98
C ASP A 540 8.43 5.45 18.16
N ASN A 541 7.99 6.35 19.06
CA ASN A 541 6.59 6.76 19.21
C ASN A 541 6.12 7.56 17.97
N LYS A 542 6.29 7.05 16.76
CA LYS A 542 5.80 7.69 15.53
C LYS A 542 4.30 7.43 15.43
N LYS A 543 3.50 8.49 15.56
CA LYS A 543 2.05 8.41 15.38
C LYS A 543 1.72 8.11 13.90
N PRO A 544 0.60 7.43 13.62
CA PRO A 544 0.22 7.15 12.23
C PRO A 544 -0.15 8.44 11.47
N LEU A 545 0.18 8.47 10.19
CA LEU A 545 -0.10 9.60 9.28
C LEU A 545 -1.48 9.48 8.63
N ILE A 546 -2.07 10.60 8.21
CA ILE A 546 -3.31 10.61 7.41
C ILE A 546 -2.98 10.56 5.91
N GLY A 547 -3.79 9.82 5.14
CA GLY A 547 -3.66 9.72 3.68
C GLY A 547 -4.15 10.97 2.95
N LYS A 548 -4.11 10.92 1.61
CA LYS A 548 -4.58 12.03 0.78
C LYS A 548 -6.02 12.42 1.09
N SER A 549 -6.29 13.72 1.09
CA SER A 549 -7.62 14.29 1.34
C SER A 549 -8.08 15.10 0.13
N THR A 550 -9.38 15.09 -0.13
CA THR A 550 -10.01 15.88 -1.18
C THR A 550 -9.94 17.37 -0.84
N LEU A 551 -9.69 18.20 -1.86
CA LEU A 551 -9.66 19.65 -1.73
C LEU A 551 -11.00 20.25 -2.16
N TYR A 552 -11.62 21.01 -1.26
CA TYR A 552 -12.93 21.64 -1.50
C TYR A 552 -12.79 23.16 -1.51
N ARG A 553 -13.46 23.82 -2.45
CA ARG A 553 -13.61 25.28 -2.45
C ARG A 553 -14.53 25.75 -1.32
N CYS A 554 -14.27 26.92 -0.77
CA CYS A 554 -15.10 27.50 0.27
C CYS A 554 -16.36 28.18 -0.30
N ILE A 555 -17.42 28.22 0.53
CA ILE A 555 -18.61 29.04 0.32
C ILE A 555 -18.45 30.30 1.15
N TYR A 556 -18.57 31.46 0.53
CA TYR A 556 -18.61 32.74 1.22
C TYR A 556 -20.06 33.15 1.46
N LEU A 557 -20.45 33.33 2.72
CA LEU A 557 -21.82 33.63 3.13
C LEU A 557 -21.85 34.88 4.02
N ASP A 558 -22.77 35.77 3.72
CA ASP A 558 -23.25 36.77 4.67
C ASP A 558 -24.43 36.18 5.43
N PRO A 559 -24.26 35.86 6.74
CA PRO A 559 -25.31 35.24 7.50
C PRO A 559 -26.52 36.15 7.71
N GLU A 560 -26.39 37.49 7.60
CA GLU A 560 -27.46 38.46 7.83
C GLU A 560 -28.37 38.66 6.61
N THR A 561 -27.77 38.75 5.43
CA THR A 561 -28.54 38.94 4.18
C THR A 561 -28.86 37.62 3.47
N GLY A 562 -28.17 36.54 3.83
CA GLY A 562 -28.20 35.28 3.10
C GLY A 562 -27.57 35.37 1.70
N TYR A 563 -26.82 36.43 1.40
CA TYR A 563 -26.03 36.54 0.18
C TYR A 563 -24.83 35.59 0.26
N TRP A 564 -24.56 34.86 -0.82
CA TRP A 564 -23.43 33.96 -0.87
C TRP A 564 -22.81 33.86 -2.26
N THR A 565 -21.58 33.37 -2.32
CA THR A 565 -20.81 33.09 -3.55
C THR A 565 -19.73 32.03 -3.27
N LEU A 566 -19.07 31.50 -4.30
CA LEU A 566 -18.03 30.49 -4.17
C LEU A 566 -16.63 31.09 -4.28
N ALA A 567 -15.67 30.43 -3.66
CA ALA A 567 -14.27 30.57 -4.05
C ALA A 567 -14.08 30.05 -5.49
N GLN A 568 -13.39 30.86 -6.30
CA GLN A 568 -13.12 30.63 -7.72
C GLN A 568 -11.84 31.40 -8.15
N ARG A 569 -11.32 31.08 -9.34
CA ARG A 569 -10.20 31.77 -9.97
C ARG A 569 -10.54 33.26 -10.21
N ASP A 570 -9.57 34.15 -10.02
CA ASP A 570 -9.71 35.53 -10.46
C ASP A 570 -9.44 35.66 -11.96
N LYS A 571 -10.31 36.40 -12.67
CA LYS A 571 -10.21 36.58 -14.11
C LYS A 571 -8.86 37.15 -14.54
N SER A 572 -8.32 38.12 -13.83
CA SER A 572 -7.03 38.73 -14.20
C SER A 572 -5.85 37.77 -14.05
N THR A 573 -5.90 36.90 -13.03
CA THR A 573 -4.87 35.89 -12.80
C THR A 573 -4.98 34.75 -13.82
N PHE A 574 -6.20 34.31 -14.12
CA PHE A 574 -6.46 33.26 -15.10
C PHE A 574 -5.92 33.63 -16.49
N TYR A 575 -6.20 34.85 -16.96
CA TYR A 575 -5.69 35.32 -18.25
C TYR A 575 -4.18 35.49 -18.26
N ARG A 576 -3.57 35.91 -17.14
CA ARG A 576 -2.10 36.02 -17.07
C ARG A 576 -1.43 34.66 -17.23
N GLU A 577 -1.96 33.62 -16.60
CA GLU A 577 -1.43 32.26 -16.74
C GLU A 577 -1.63 31.68 -18.15
N HIS A 578 -2.77 31.96 -18.80
CA HIS A 578 -3.10 31.41 -20.12
C HIS A 578 -2.68 32.27 -21.32
N ASN A 579 -2.22 33.51 -21.09
CA ASN A 579 -1.65 34.36 -22.14
C ASN A 579 -0.13 34.19 -22.26
N GLU A 580 0.52 33.44 -21.35
CA GLU A 580 1.95 33.08 -21.48
C GLU A 580 2.17 32.03 -22.59
N ASP A 581 1.13 31.29 -22.99
CA ASP A 581 1.15 30.37 -24.13
C ASP A 581 0.65 31.10 -25.41
N GLU A 582 1.48 31.13 -26.46
CA GLU A 582 1.17 31.83 -27.72
C GLU A 582 -0.01 31.19 -28.52
N ASP A 583 -0.45 29.98 -28.13
CA ASP A 583 -1.45 29.16 -28.83
C ASP A 583 -2.80 28.96 -28.07
N THR A 584 -3.03 29.64 -26.94
CA THR A 584 -4.22 29.40 -26.08
C THR A 584 -5.36 30.42 -26.25
N ASP A 585 -6.57 29.94 -26.55
CA ASP A 585 -7.82 30.70 -26.39
C ASP A 585 -8.19 30.86 -24.91
N ALA A 586 -7.49 31.76 -24.21
CA ALA A 586 -7.73 32.06 -22.80
C ALA A 586 -9.16 32.59 -22.53
N LYS A 587 -9.80 33.19 -23.55
CA LYS A 587 -11.15 33.72 -23.42
C LYS A 587 -12.18 32.59 -23.42
N GLY A 588 -12.11 31.67 -24.38
CA GLY A 588 -12.97 30.48 -24.42
C GLY A 588 -12.85 29.65 -23.15
N LYS A 589 -11.61 29.33 -22.74
CA LYS A 589 -11.35 28.60 -21.48
C LYS A 589 -11.95 29.27 -20.24
N TRP A 590 -11.95 30.60 -20.17
CA TRP A 590 -12.58 31.33 -19.07
C TRP A 590 -14.11 31.23 -19.11
N GLU A 591 -14.71 31.27 -20.31
CA GLU A 591 -16.15 31.09 -20.49
C GLU A 591 -16.58 29.68 -20.05
N ASP A 592 -15.83 28.65 -20.45
CA ASP A 592 -16.04 27.26 -20.04
C ASP A 592 -15.92 27.08 -18.51
N TYR A 593 -14.85 27.62 -17.92
CA TYR A 593 -14.65 27.62 -16.48
C TYR A 593 -15.82 28.27 -15.73
N TYR A 594 -16.25 29.45 -16.19
CA TYR A 594 -17.33 30.19 -15.56
C TYR A 594 -18.69 29.46 -15.68
N GLU A 595 -18.92 28.73 -16.77
CA GLU A 595 -20.08 27.86 -16.91
C GLU A 595 -20.07 26.73 -15.87
N LEU A 596 -18.92 26.07 -15.68
CA LEU A 596 -18.75 25.04 -14.65
C LEU A 596 -18.98 25.60 -13.24
N ILE A 597 -18.45 26.79 -12.91
CA ILE A 597 -18.76 27.46 -11.64
C ILE A 597 -20.25 27.70 -11.48
N SER A 598 -20.93 28.18 -12.53
CA SER A 598 -22.36 28.45 -12.50
C SER A 598 -23.18 27.16 -12.26
N LYS A 599 -22.75 26.02 -12.81
CA LYS A 599 -23.35 24.70 -12.52
C LYS A 599 -23.17 24.31 -11.04
N ILE A 600 -21.99 24.53 -10.48
CA ILE A 600 -21.72 24.27 -9.05
C ILE A 600 -22.57 25.18 -8.17
N GLU A 601 -22.67 26.47 -8.50
CA GLU A 601 -23.53 27.42 -7.78
C GLU A 601 -24.99 26.95 -7.81
N GLY A 602 -25.49 26.49 -8.95
CA GLY A 602 -26.83 25.90 -9.09
C GLY A 602 -27.06 24.69 -8.18
N CYS A 603 -26.05 23.81 -8.05
CA CYS A 603 -26.11 22.67 -7.13
C CYS A 603 -26.18 23.12 -5.67
N VAL A 604 -25.29 24.04 -5.24
CA VAL A 604 -25.29 24.58 -3.87
C VAL A 604 -26.61 25.27 -3.55
N GLU A 605 -27.13 26.11 -4.45
CA GLU A 605 -28.41 26.78 -4.26
C GLU A 605 -29.54 25.76 -4.07
N THR A 606 -29.65 24.78 -4.97
CA THR A 606 -30.74 23.80 -4.95
C THR A 606 -30.67 22.85 -3.77
N ARG A 607 -29.46 22.43 -3.36
CA ARG A 607 -29.27 21.39 -2.35
C ARG A 607 -29.05 21.92 -0.94
N LEU A 608 -28.47 23.11 -0.77
CA LEU A 608 -28.17 23.69 0.55
C LEU A 608 -29.20 24.75 0.98
N PHE A 609 -29.41 25.78 0.16
CA PHE A 609 -30.11 27.01 0.58
C PHE A 609 -31.59 27.07 0.19
N ASN A 610 -31.90 26.69 -1.04
CA ASN A 610 -33.22 26.74 -1.66
C ASN A 610 -33.90 28.10 -1.49
N LYS A 611 -33.36 29.12 -2.15
CA LYS A 611 -34.17 30.30 -2.46
C LYS A 611 -35.16 29.89 -3.55
N GLU A 612 -36.45 29.87 -3.19
CA GLU A 612 -37.51 30.00 -4.18
C GLU A 612 -37.11 31.13 -5.13
N ASN A 613 -37.23 30.90 -6.44
CA ASN A 613 -37.10 31.95 -7.43
C ASN A 613 -38.23 32.97 -7.19
N ASN A 614 -38.08 33.83 -6.19
CA ASN A 614 -38.79 35.07 -6.11
C ASN A 614 -38.25 35.90 -7.27
N GLU A 615 -38.98 35.82 -8.38
CA GLU A 615 -39.06 36.87 -9.36
C GLU A 615 -39.41 38.16 -8.64
N ASP A 616 -38.43 38.84 -8.05
CA ASP A 616 -38.37 40.30 -8.09
C ASP A 616 -37.04 40.88 -7.63
N THR A 617 -36.53 41.72 -8.51
CA THR A 617 -35.53 42.78 -8.33
C THR A 617 -34.03 42.39 -8.26
N ASP A 618 -33.37 42.72 -9.39
CA ASP A 618 -32.01 43.28 -9.50
C ASP A 618 -30.77 42.41 -9.76
N THR A 619 -30.92 41.10 -10.05
CA THR A 619 -29.78 40.27 -10.53
C THR A 619 -29.72 40.07 -12.04
N LYS A 620 -30.69 40.58 -12.82
CA LYS A 620 -30.69 40.51 -14.29
C LYS A 620 -29.63 41.39 -14.97
N GLY A 621 -28.98 42.32 -14.24
CA GLY A 621 -27.97 43.22 -14.80
C GLY A 621 -26.69 42.54 -15.32
N LYS A 622 -26.38 41.32 -14.89
CA LYS A 622 -25.20 40.55 -15.37
C LYS A 622 -25.54 39.29 -16.18
N ARG A 623 -26.79 38.80 -16.13
CA ARG A 623 -27.21 37.53 -16.77
C ARG A 623 -27.62 37.64 -18.25
N GLY A 624 -27.60 38.83 -18.86
CA GLY A 624 -28.32 39.11 -20.11
C GLY A 624 -27.52 39.34 -21.40
N LYS A 625 -26.22 39.00 -21.52
CA LYS A 625 -25.46 39.30 -22.75
C LYS A 625 -24.77 38.14 -23.48
N TYR A 626 -24.79 36.93 -22.94
CA TYR A 626 -24.09 35.78 -23.56
C TYR A 626 -25.01 34.58 -23.87
N HIS A 627 -26.32 34.70 -23.60
CA HIS A 627 -27.25 33.59 -23.69
C HIS A 627 -27.81 33.29 -25.10
N GLU A 628 -27.36 34.01 -26.14
CA GLU A 628 -27.95 33.92 -27.49
C GLU A 628 -27.09 33.20 -28.55
N SER A 629 -25.98 32.57 -28.18
CA SER A 629 -25.10 31.93 -29.18
C SER A 629 -24.42 30.65 -28.70
N ILE A 630 -25.18 29.62 -28.29
CA ILE A 630 -24.60 28.28 -28.07
C ILE A 630 -25.54 27.21 -28.61
N SER A 631 -25.19 26.71 -29.79
CA SER A 631 -25.75 25.52 -30.44
C SER A 631 -24.59 24.59 -30.75
N THR A 632 -24.68 23.36 -30.25
CA THR A 632 -23.99 22.14 -30.70
C THR A 632 -22.47 22.13 -30.69
N LYS A 633 -21.89 21.46 -29.69
CA LYS A 633 -21.05 20.24 -29.81
C LYS A 633 -20.18 20.06 -28.58
N GLU A 634 -20.42 18.97 -27.83
CA GLU A 634 -19.43 17.96 -27.41
C GLU A 634 -20.11 17.01 -26.42
N GLU A 635 -20.53 15.86 -26.93
CA GLU A 635 -20.91 14.69 -26.14
C GLU A 635 -19.63 13.97 -25.72
N GLY A 636 -19.37 13.84 -24.42
CA GLY A 636 -18.27 13.00 -23.98
C GLY A 636 -17.87 13.01 -22.51
N VAL A 637 -18.33 13.94 -21.67
CA VAL A 637 -18.19 13.89 -20.20
C VAL A 637 -19.34 14.75 -19.63
N GLU A 638 -19.92 14.43 -18.47
CA GLU A 638 -21.06 15.13 -17.81
C GLU A 638 -22.51 14.76 -18.18
N THR A 639 -22.91 13.50 -18.02
CA THR A 639 -24.35 13.12 -18.03
C THR A 639 -24.89 12.54 -16.72
N HIS A 640 -24.22 12.79 -15.58
CA HIS A 640 -24.73 12.37 -14.26
C HIS A 640 -25.08 13.49 -13.28
N LEU A 641 -24.94 14.77 -13.63
CA LEU A 641 -25.17 15.87 -12.69
C LEU A 641 -26.54 16.55 -12.80
N LEU A 642 -27.37 16.25 -13.79
CA LEU A 642 -28.67 16.92 -13.96
C LEU A 642 -29.74 15.97 -14.48
N ASN A 643 -30.21 15.06 -13.63
CA ASN A 643 -31.58 14.58 -13.78
C ASN A 643 -32.52 15.66 -13.24
N LYS A 644 -33.19 16.35 -14.16
CA LYS A 644 -34.41 17.10 -13.88
C LYS A 644 -35.51 16.12 -13.48
N GLU A 645 -35.64 15.83 -12.19
CA GLU A 645 -36.86 15.22 -11.67
C GLU A 645 -37.32 15.88 -10.36
N ASN A 646 -38.51 16.46 -10.48
CA ASN A 646 -39.51 16.79 -9.47
C ASN A 646 -39.27 17.93 -8.49
N ASN A 647 -40.26 18.82 -8.55
CA ASN A 647 -40.51 20.05 -7.82
C ASN A 647 -40.89 19.79 -6.35
N ASP A 648 -40.16 18.91 -5.67
CA ASP A 648 -40.29 18.69 -4.23
C ASP A 648 -39.18 19.46 -3.51
N ASP A 649 -39.58 20.35 -2.61
CA ASP A 649 -38.75 21.24 -1.81
C ASP A 649 -37.81 20.45 -0.85
N ASN A 650 -36.73 19.86 -1.38
CA ASN A 650 -35.91 18.83 -0.72
C ASN A 650 -34.50 19.30 -0.35
N SER A 651 -34.23 20.60 -0.23
CA SER A 651 -32.91 21.11 0.21
C SER A 651 -32.61 20.85 1.70
N VAL A 652 -31.35 21.03 2.11
CA VAL A 652 -30.98 21.02 3.53
C VAL A 652 -31.80 22.06 4.31
N SER A 653 -31.88 23.30 3.82
CA SER A 653 -32.65 24.38 4.44
C SER A 653 -34.12 24.03 4.65
N SER A 654 -34.81 23.52 3.62
CA SER A 654 -36.23 23.18 3.68
C SER A 654 -36.49 21.97 4.59
N ILE A 655 -35.64 20.95 4.54
CA ILE A 655 -35.79 19.78 5.44
C ILE A 655 -35.54 20.19 6.89
N LEU A 656 -34.56 21.05 7.16
CA LEU A 656 -34.32 21.57 8.52
C LEU A 656 -35.53 22.38 9.02
N LYS A 657 -36.06 23.29 8.21
CA LYS A 657 -37.31 24.01 8.51
C LYS A 657 -38.43 23.02 8.84
N SER A 658 -38.66 22.03 7.97
CA SER A 658 -39.65 20.99 8.22
C SER A 658 -39.47 20.32 9.58
N ILE A 659 -38.25 19.93 9.97
CA ILE A 659 -37.97 19.29 11.28
C ILE A 659 -38.30 20.22 12.45
N PHE A 660 -37.94 21.51 12.39
CA PHE A 660 -38.02 22.42 13.53
C PHE A 660 -39.31 23.23 13.62
N THR A 661 -39.93 23.60 12.50
CA THR A 661 -41.09 24.51 12.45
C THR A 661 -42.41 23.81 12.16
N GLU A 662 -42.41 22.76 11.34
CA GLU A 662 -43.64 22.15 10.82
C GLU A 662 -43.93 20.76 11.40
N ASP A 663 -42.90 20.01 11.78
CA ASP A 663 -43.06 18.62 12.19
C ASP A 663 -43.49 18.48 13.66
N HIS A 664 -44.73 18.01 13.85
CA HIS A 664 -45.23 17.62 15.17
C HIS A 664 -44.39 16.50 15.82
N SER A 665 -43.61 15.72 15.08
CA SER A 665 -42.78 14.62 15.61
C SER A 665 -41.57 15.11 16.43
N TYR A 666 -40.83 16.14 15.97
CA TYR A 666 -39.77 16.75 16.78
C TYR A 666 -40.34 17.36 18.06
N ASN A 667 -41.49 18.03 17.98
CA ASN A 667 -42.16 18.60 19.14
C ASN A 667 -42.64 17.54 20.15
N LYS A 668 -43.04 16.36 19.67
CA LYS A 668 -43.41 15.18 20.49
C LYS A 668 -42.23 14.44 21.10
N CYS A 669 -41.00 14.64 20.59
CA CYS A 669 -39.80 14.00 21.12
C CYS A 669 -39.50 14.44 22.55
N ASN A 670 -39.02 13.51 23.38
CA ASN A 670 -38.51 13.85 24.71
C ASN A 670 -37.16 14.59 24.61
N LYS A 671 -36.70 15.16 25.73
CA LYS A 671 -35.43 15.92 25.79
C LYS A 671 -34.23 15.14 25.24
N TYR A 672 -34.17 13.84 25.49
CA TYR A 672 -33.06 12.98 25.06
C TYR A 672 -33.11 12.68 23.55
N GLU A 673 -34.30 12.51 22.97
CA GLU A 673 -34.48 12.34 21.54
C GLU A 673 -34.15 13.62 20.77
N LYS A 674 -34.62 14.78 21.24
CA LYS A 674 -34.28 16.09 20.67
C LYS A 674 -32.77 16.32 20.63
N GLN A 675 -32.09 16.00 21.73
CA GLN A 675 -30.63 16.07 21.83
C GLN A 675 -29.93 15.24 20.73
N LYS A 676 -30.36 13.99 20.51
CA LYS A 676 -29.77 13.13 19.47
C LYS A 676 -29.99 13.66 18.06
N ILE A 677 -31.19 14.20 17.78
CA ILE A 677 -31.52 14.76 16.47
C ILE A 677 -30.58 15.94 16.18
N LEU A 678 -30.40 16.84 17.15
CA LEU A 678 -29.47 17.96 17.01
C LEU A 678 -28.01 17.51 16.87
N GLU A 679 -27.56 16.50 17.63
CA GLU A 679 -26.24 15.90 17.50
C GLU A 679 -26.00 15.27 16.12
N ALA A 680 -27.03 14.68 15.52
CA ALA A 680 -26.98 14.10 14.18
C ALA A 680 -26.91 15.20 13.12
N ILE A 681 -27.78 16.20 13.16
CA ILE A 681 -27.80 17.34 12.22
C ILE A 681 -26.44 18.05 12.19
N ARG A 682 -25.91 18.43 13.36
CA ARG A 682 -24.60 19.08 13.46
C ARG A 682 -23.49 18.24 12.88
N PHE A 683 -23.51 16.94 13.17
CA PHE A 683 -22.47 16.05 12.68
C PHE A 683 -22.58 15.84 11.16
N ILE A 684 -23.79 15.79 10.60
CA ILE A 684 -23.99 15.76 9.14
C ILE A 684 -23.39 17.02 8.51
N LEU A 685 -23.74 18.21 9.02
CA LEU A 685 -23.32 19.49 8.47
C LEU A 685 -21.88 19.90 8.82
N LEU A 686 -21.17 19.11 9.63
CA LEU A 686 -19.85 19.44 10.16
C LEU A 686 -18.82 19.79 9.06
N PRO A 687 -18.73 19.09 7.91
CA PRO A 687 -17.82 19.51 6.85
C PRO A 687 -18.19 20.89 6.28
N LEU A 688 -19.47 21.14 6.01
CA LEU A 688 -19.96 22.43 5.49
C LEU A 688 -19.73 23.56 6.48
N GLN A 689 -19.87 23.30 7.78
CA GLN A 689 -19.55 24.27 8.84
C GLN A 689 -18.11 24.81 8.68
N TYR A 690 -17.17 23.97 8.24
CA TYR A 690 -15.77 24.32 8.03
C TYR A 690 -15.43 24.74 6.60
N LEU A 691 -16.37 24.67 5.65
CA LEU A 691 -16.23 25.20 4.29
C LEU A 691 -16.91 26.55 4.11
N VAL A 692 -17.83 26.93 5.01
CA VAL A 692 -18.53 28.21 4.96
C VAL A 692 -17.77 29.26 5.75
N LYS A 693 -17.41 30.36 5.07
CA LYS A 693 -16.68 31.50 5.61
C LYS A 693 -17.48 32.79 5.44
N HIS A 694 -17.18 33.82 6.24
CA HIS A 694 -17.82 35.10 6.08
C HIS A 694 -17.43 35.75 4.76
N ILE A 695 -18.38 36.38 4.06
CA ILE A 695 -18.16 37.08 2.79
C ILE A 695 -17.06 38.16 2.84
N ALA A 696 -16.69 38.65 4.02
CA ALA A 696 -15.67 39.68 4.19
C ALA A 696 -14.26 39.17 3.83
N PHE A 697 -14.09 37.84 3.75
CA PHE A 697 -12.84 37.19 3.37
C PHE A 697 -12.87 36.63 1.94
N GLN A 698 -13.81 37.08 1.10
CA GLN A 698 -13.93 36.62 -0.29
C GLN A 698 -12.64 36.79 -1.09
N GLU A 699 -11.84 37.83 -0.82
CA GLU A 699 -10.56 38.07 -1.49
C GLU A 699 -9.55 36.92 -1.34
N GLU A 700 -9.75 36.03 -0.35
CA GLU A 700 -8.84 34.91 -0.12
C GLU A 700 -9.00 33.79 -1.15
N GLN A 701 -10.16 33.66 -1.79
CA GLN A 701 -10.47 32.60 -2.77
C GLN A 701 -10.00 31.22 -2.27
N GLU A 702 -10.46 30.87 -1.07
CA GLU A 702 -9.91 29.80 -0.25
C GLU A 702 -10.47 28.43 -0.62
N CYS A 703 -9.62 27.41 -0.52
CA CYS A 703 -9.96 26.00 -0.58
C CYS A 703 -9.41 25.28 0.67
N ARG A 704 -10.02 24.16 1.06
CA ARG A 704 -9.69 23.44 2.29
C ARG A 704 -9.65 21.94 2.07
N ILE A 705 -8.68 21.31 2.70
CA ILE A 705 -8.77 19.90 3.06
C ILE A 705 -9.33 19.80 4.48
N ILE A 706 -10.16 18.79 4.74
CA ILE A 706 -10.82 18.59 6.03
C ILE A 706 -10.61 17.14 6.48
N TYR A 707 -10.21 16.98 7.73
CA TYR A 707 -10.10 15.67 8.39
C TYR A 707 -10.89 15.69 9.70
N ILE A 708 -11.86 14.77 9.83
CA ILE A 708 -12.73 14.64 11.00
C ILE A 708 -12.47 13.29 11.67
N THR A 709 -12.15 13.32 12.96
CA THR A 709 -11.94 12.09 13.76
C THR A 709 -12.42 12.28 15.21
N GLN A 710 -12.34 11.23 16.02
CA GLN A 710 -12.55 11.32 17.47
C GLN A 710 -11.34 11.95 18.17
N PHE A 711 -11.58 12.69 19.26
CA PHE A 711 -10.53 13.39 20.01
C PHE A 711 -9.41 12.48 20.57
N ARG A 712 -9.70 11.19 20.75
CA ARG A 712 -8.74 10.18 21.27
C ARG A 712 -8.02 9.39 20.17
N ASP A 713 -8.14 9.80 18.91
CA ASP A 713 -7.47 9.13 17.80
C ASP A 713 -5.94 9.16 18.00
N LYS A 714 -5.30 8.00 17.80
CA LYS A 714 -3.84 7.82 17.87
C LYS A 714 -3.08 8.72 16.89
N LYS A 715 -3.72 9.17 15.81
CA LYS A 715 -3.17 10.08 14.78
C LYS A 715 -3.05 11.53 15.27
N ILE A 716 -3.77 11.92 16.33
CA ILE A 716 -3.77 13.31 16.80
C ILE A 716 -2.50 13.60 17.59
N HIS A 717 -1.70 14.55 17.13
CA HIS A 717 -0.63 15.16 17.92
C HIS A 717 -1.25 16.25 18.79
N SER A 718 -0.93 16.25 20.08
CA SER A 718 -1.31 17.34 20.98
C SER A 718 -0.12 17.75 21.84
N ASN A 719 0.16 19.05 21.87
CA ASN A 719 1.12 19.66 22.76
C ASN A 719 0.36 20.66 23.64
N ARG A 720 0.25 20.36 24.94
CA ARG A 720 -0.48 21.18 25.90
C ARG A 720 0.22 22.50 26.21
N GLU A 721 1.55 22.51 26.21
CA GLU A 721 2.36 23.71 26.49
C GLU A 721 2.24 24.71 25.35
N GLU A 722 2.28 24.23 24.11
CA GLU A 722 2.13 25.08 22.92
C GLU A 722 0.67 25.33 22.53
N GLN A 723 -0.30 24.74 23.23
CA GLN A 723 -1.72 24.73 22.86
C GLN A 723 -1.99 24.31 21.40
N LYS A 724 -1.16 23.41 20.87
CA LYS A 724 -1.27 22.93 19.48
C LYS A 724 -1.89 21.55 19.43
N MET A 725 -2.77 21.37 18.45
CA MET A 725 -3.32 20.09 18.08
C MET A 725 -3.36 19.97 16.56
N TYR A 726 -2.76 18.92 16.03
CA TYR A 726 -2.63 18.71 14.59
C TYR A 726 -2.56 17.23 14.23
N VAL A 727 -2.73 16.93 12.95
CA VAL A 727 -2.46 15.63 12.33
C VAL A 727 -1.44 15.80 11.22
N GLU A 728 -0.64 14.77 10.96
CA GLU A 728 0.43 14.80 9.95
C GLU A 728 0.02 14.04 8.68
N TYR A 729 0.26 14.66 7.53
CA TYR A 729 -0.10 14.18 6.20
C TYR A 729 0.99 13.26 5.63
N LYS A 730 0.59 12.15 5.01
CA LYS A 730 1.51 11.12 4.53
C LYS A 730 2.33 11.54 3.31
N GLU A 731 1.74 12.32 2.41
CA GLU A 731 2.40 12.74 1.16
C GLU A 731 3.57 13.68 1.44
N GLU A 732 4.71 13.41 0.81
CA GLU A 732 5.87 14.30 0.85
C GLU A 732 5.56 15.58 0.08
N VAL A 733 5.92 16.75 0.61
CA VAL A 733 5.57 18.03 0.00
C VAL A 733 6.39 18.29 -1.27
N LEU A 734 7.71 18.09 -1.21
CA LEU A 734 8.64 18.52 -2.27
C LEU A 734 8.33 17.97 -3.67
N PRO A 735 7.97 16.68 -3.87
CA PRO A 735 7.62 16.17 -5.20
C PRO A 735 6.37 16.82 -5.82
N HIS A 736 5.54 17.47 -5.00
CA HIS A 736 4.27 18.04 -5.42
C HIS A 736 4.28 19.57 -5.50
N ILE A 737 5.44 20.23 -5.29
CA ILE A 737 5.60 21.66 -5.48
C ILE A 737 5.94 21.96 -6.94
N ASP A 738 5.10 22.74 -7.61
CA ASP A 738 5.37 23.24 -8.95
C ASP A 738 6.21 24.52 -8.92
N LYS A 739 5.78 25.51 -8.12
CA LYS A 739 6.39 26.84 -8.04
C LYS A 739 6.46 27.32 -6.59
N ILE A 740 7.43 28.19 -6.30
CA ILE A 740 7.47 28.96 -5.05
C ILE A 740 7.48 30.45 -5.38
N TRP A 741 6.52 31.18 -4.80
CA TRP A 741 6.50 32.63 -4.83
C TRP A 741 6.99 33.20 -3.52
N LEU A 742 8.02 34.04 -3.59
CA LEU A 742 8.56 34.77 -2.45
C LEU A 742 7.99 36.17 -2.43
N SER A 743 7.49 36.59 -1.28
CA SER A 743 7.23 38.01 -1.05
C SER A 743 8.54 38.82 -1.13
N PRO A 744 8.48 40.15 -1.39
CA PRO A 744 9.68 40.96 -1.53
C PRO A 744 10.65 40.89 -0.33
N GLY A 745 10.15 40.82 0.90
CA GLY A 745 10.99 40.68 2.11
C GLY A 745 11.50 39.26 2.36
N ALA A 746 11.02 38.26 1.62
CA ALA A 746 11.54 36.90 1.58
C ALA A 746 12.58 36.66 0.47
N ALA A 747 12.88 37.68 -0.36
CA ALA A 747 13.81 37.57 -1.50
C ALA A 747 15.20 37.04 -1.10
N LYS A 748 15.67 37.33 0.12
CA LYS A 748 16.93 36.78 0.68
C LYS A 748 17.00 35.24 0.71
N TYR A 749 15.87 34.55 0.60
CA TYR A 749 15.78 33.09 0.61
C TYR A 749 15.72 32.47 -0.80
N GLN A 750 15.79 33.28 -1.86
CA GLN A 750 15.63 32.83 -3.24
C GLN A 750 16.59 31.72 -3.64
N ASP A 751 17.89 31.92 -3.43
CA ASP A 751 18.92 30.95 -3.85
C ASP A 751 18.75 29.59 -3.16
N PHE A 752 18.31 29.59 -1.90
CA PHE A 752 18.03 28.36 -1.17
C PHE A 752 16.92 27.54 -1.85
N PHE A 753 15.79 28.17 -2.20
CA PHE A 753 14.69 27.44 -2.83
C PHE A 753 15.03 27.03 -4.27
N ARG A 754 15.84 27.82 -4.99
CA ARG A 754 16.32 27.45 -6.33
C ARG A 754 17.17 26.18 -6.28
N LEU A 755 18.10 26.08 -5.34
CA LEU A 755 18.90 24.86 -5.15
C LEU A 755 18.06 23.60 -4.87
N LEU A 756 16.84 23.75 -4.34
CA LEU A 756 15.94 22.63 -4.06
C LEU A 756 15.05 22.23 -5.25
N LEU A 757 14.54 23.21 -6.00
CA LEU A 757 13.52 23.00 -7.05
C LEU A 757 14.09 23.05 -8.48
N ASP A 758 15.08 23.89 -8.73
CA ASP A 758 15.67 24.13 -10.05
C ASP A 758 16.84 23.15 -10.23
N LYS A 759 16.53 21.86 -10.42
CA LYS A 759 17.53 20.78 -10.57
C LYS A 759 18.21 20.78 -11.95
N GLU A 760 17.72 21.59 -12.89
CA GLU A 760 18.25 21.76 -14.25
C GLU A 760 18.33 23.27 -14.61
N ASP A 761 19.31 23.66 -15.43
CA ASP A 761 19.76 25.06 -15.63
C ASP A 761 18.74 26.02 -16.28
N ASN A 762 17.49 25.63 -16.55
CA ASN A 762 16.50 26.45 -17.26
C ASN A 762 15.08 26.50 -16.66
N ASP A 763 14.84 25.90 -15.50
CA ASP A 763 13.49 25.85 -14.91
C ASP A 763 13.35 26.95 -13.83
N ASN A 764 12.78 28.11 -14.15
CA ASN A 764 12.66 29.24 -13.21
C ASN A 764 11.44 29.07 -12.28
N LYS A 765 11.47 28.05 -11.41
CA LYS A 765 10.34 27.68 -10.52
C LYS A 765 10.21 28.55 -9.27
N VAL A 766 11.25 29.32 -8.93
CA VAL A 766 11.23 30.26 -7.81
C VAL A 766 11.13 31.70 -8.30
N ARG A 767 10.00 32.35 -8.00
CA ARG A 767 9.70 33.73 -8.43
C ARG A 767 9.61 34.67 -7.24
N ILE A 768 10.08 35.91 -7.42
CA ILE A 768 9.80 37.00 -6.47
C ILE A 768 8.53 37.70 -6.95
N SER A 769 7.55 37.80 -6.05
CA SER A 769 6.31 38.53 -6.26
C SER A 769 6.60 39.96 -6.74
N GLN A 770 5.97 40.35 -7.85
CA GLN A 770 6.04 41.71 -8.39
C GLN A 770 4.90 42.59 -7.89
N ASN A 771 4.02 42.05 -7.04
CA ASN A 771 2.95 42.82 -6.44
C ASN A 771 3.55 43.82 -5.43
N PRO A 772 3.35 45.14 -5.61
CA PRO A 772 4.02 46.15 -4.81
C PRO A 772 3.59 46.03 -3.34
N PHE A 773 4.56 45.93 -2.43
CA PHE A 773 4.29 45.99 -1.00
C PHE A 773 3.90 47.43 -0.62
N ARG A 774 2.66 47.64 -0.15
CA ARG A 774 2.31 48.91 0.51
C ARG A 774 2.95 48.89 1.90
N ASN A 775 4.02 49.65 2.08
CA ASN A 775 4.48 50.05 3.41
C ASN A 775 3.31 50.77 4.10
N LYS A 776 2.89 50.32 5.28
CA LYS A 776 2.12 51.20 6.17
C LYS A 776 3.05 52.35 6.56
N GLU A 777 2.72 53.56 6.14
CA GLU A 777 3.21 54.77 6.81
C GLU A 777 2.73 54.82 8.25
#